data_AF-G8PRZ5-F1
#
_entry.id   AF-G8PRZ5-F1
#
_cell.length_a   1.000
_cell.length_b   1.000
_cell.length_c   1.000
_cell.angle_alpha   90.00
_cell.angle_beta   90.00
_cell.angle_gamma   90.00
#
_symmetry.space_group_name_H-M   'P 1'
#
loop_
_entity.id
_entity.type
_entity.pdbx_description
1 polymer ?
#
loop_
_entity_poly.entity_id
_entity_poly.type
_entity_poly.pdbx_seq_one_letter_code
_entity_poly.pdbx_strand_id
1 'polypeptide(L)'
;MQAVYKALGWTFKEKEEAERETAAAIKEKEEKEIAQATAKTKAEDDKKVGAAVTEATAERIKQESDEKLKDVSAQLTDLKADVKDHFVHENEDTDSDAMAALATQSKQLLERLNSVYGHKKDFEKYPSEAIAFDKSYENAKALIQAAALEIKTKDTDGAHNSLLDAEAAIDDMQTLWQGVVAAAKSQPAEPPVPAELKDYVMDVGHGIKAMTAIGFSGPAERLGKTLKDVRAAKLGKNDPAWEILLYETEMAVAAVVEFNQLKTHIQKLSTSLRNSGLTDAAGNVESDLDKYMADSAHTVPTIRSLLTSLKASAAHKNSMRKEEKWDTAQLSERTERFRNDLKKLVLYDKDGNLVTKPDERRAVKRAGDIPGLDKDVMIQIPRRPKDAKEIPRKTIDSLLETFDFLDELKASGVTGVENVAVEEFLRAEAILSGIQKDPGGYKKLTKNLDKLREKIDKISKGKEGAYYIEERLRLKDDIDELEDEALSMNIEKALAVCTDMEAKQLHPLEEGVRKAVKNRELFDSKVYFIEGQFMEIPKLLSQMGKADPKLAKTIGSLFAPDEIKQYHGDLDLYFDQAKDLAYNATTNDELAHSLDLANRLIFRVDRFVLELEGQLSHLHKLAEMEAKGEKITDADRFSAEELKHFKKLEDDYKKGVARKKEQKEAKEAFLAKSGPLKDELDMMTSKDISIKRILAYYKGVERVDPSKFDTSRLKELRLEIADLEENSDASHSHKENLAKLKELESALDAMRSEITGFREDIAKDISKFSDNCITCLEKAKKYIDNTFVNAVIGKQDKGEEVVDVAALRKFTSSISQPLALAELPKNVAVIADKSKDLKERKKARENALRQVRPLIAQLDNSKAIQLYMRHPFSDLPNDLNILRPELVQLEVKLLSLGG
;
A
#
# COMPACT_ATOMS: atom_id res chain seq x y z
N MET A 1 -66.57 -15.09 18.49
CA MET A 1 -65.39 -15.91 18.86
C MET A 1 -65.21 -16.09 20.38
N GLN A 2 -65.28 -15.07 21.23
CA GLN A 2 -65.08 -15.20 22.69
C GLN A 2 -65.99 -16.25 23.40
N ALA A 3 -67.21 -16.48 22.90
CA ALA A 3 -68.13 -17.46 23.49
C ALA A 3 -67.72 -18.93 23.25
N VAL A 4 -67.02 -19.22 22.15
CA VAL A 4 -66.62 -20.60 21.78
C VAL A 4 -65.42 -21.06 22.60
N TYR A 5 -64.44 -20.19 22.82
CA TYR A 5 -63.26 -20.51 23.65
C TYR A 5 -63.61 -20.70 25.13
N LYS A 6 -64.59 -19.93 25.63
CA LYS A 6 -65.12 -20.10 26.98
C LYS A 6 -65.85 -21.43 27.17
N ALA A 7 -66.43 -21.99 26.11
CA ALA A 7 -67.08 -23.30 26.12
C ALA A 7 -66.09 -24.47 26.05
N LEU A 8 -64.89 -24.25 25.50
CA LEU A 8 -63.81 -25.26 25.39
C LEU A 8 -62.86 -25.29 26.60
N GLY A 9 -63.07 -24.42 27.61
CA GLY A 9 -62.30 -24.41 28.85
C GLY A 9 -60.89 -23.80 28.74
N TRP A 10 -60.54 -23.18 27.61
CA TRP A 10 -59.23 -22.55 27.42
C TRP A 10 -59.21 -21.13 28.01
N THR A 11 -58.19 -20.84 28.82
CA THR A 11 -58.00 -19.52 29.41
C THR A 11 -57.26 -18.60 28.43
N PHE A 12 -57.58 -17.32 28.41
CA PHE A 12 -57.12 -16.35 27.39
C PHE A 12 -55.57 -16.26 27.27
N LYS A 13 -54.84 -16.59 28.34
CA LYS A 13 -53.37 -16.66 28.35
C LYS A 13 -52.80 -17.77 27.47
N GLU A 14 -53.44 -18.94 27.43
CA GLU A 14 -52.98 -20.10 26.64
C GLU A 14 -53.10 -19.83 25.13
N LYS A 15 -54.03 -18.96 24.72
CA LYS A 15 -54.18 -18.55 23.32
C LYS A 15 -53.11 -17.55 22.88
N GLU A 16 -52.82 -16.53 23.68
CA GLU A 16 -51.73 -15.58 23.37
C GLU A 16 -50.36 -16.28 23.33
N GLU A 17 -50.18 -17.27 24.20
CA GLU A 17 -48.96 -18.09 24.24
C GLU A 17 -48.86 -19.00 23.01
N ALA A 18 -49.94 -19.68 22.62
CA ALA A 18 -50.00 -20.45 21.37
C ALA A 18 -49.85 -19.59 20.10
N GLU A 19 -50.42 -18.38 20.07
CA GLU A 19 -50.23 -17.42 18.95
C GLU A 19 -48.78 -16.91 18.89
N ARG A 20 -48.12 -16.70 20.04
CA ARG A 20 -46.68 -16.40 20.09
C ARG A 20 -45.83 -17.57 19.62
N GLU A 21 -46.11 -18.77 20.09
CA GLU A 21 -45.37 -19.98 19.72
C GLU A 21 -45.51 -20.28 18.23
N THR A 22 -46.72 -20.16 17.68
CA THR A 22 -46.96 -20.33 16.23
C THR A 22 -46.30 -19.23 15.41
N ALA A 23 -46.35 -17.96 15.83
CA ALA A 23 -45.63 -16.87 15.17
C ALA A 23 -44.10 -17.06 15.22
N ALA A 24 -43.57 -17.53 16.35
CA ALA A 24 -42.15 -17.86 16.50
C ALA A 24 -41.74 -19.04 15.60
N ALA A 25 -42.56 -20.09 15.54
CA ALA A 25 -42.32 -21.26 14.70
C ALA A 25 -42.40 -20.91 13.20
N ILE A 26 -43.32 -20.04 12.79
CA ILE A 26 -43.39 -19.52 11.42
C ILE A 26 -42.12 -18.73 11.11
N LYS A 27 -41.73 -17.80 11.98
CA LYS A 27 -40.51 -17.00 11.79
C LYS A 27 -39.24 -17.86 11.72
N GLU A 28 -39.12 -18.88 12.57
CA GLU A 28 -38.00 -19.82 12.55
C GLU A 28 -37.98 -20.65 11.25
N LYS A 29 -39.15 -21.07 10.76
CA LYS A 29 -39.27 -21.75 9.47
C LYS A 29 -38.86 -20.85 8.31
N GLU A 30 -39.30 -19.60 8.32
CA GLU A 30 -38.93 -18.60 7.32
C GLU A 30 -37.42 -18.31 7.33
N GLU A 31 -36.82 -18.17 8.51
CA GLU A 31 -35.37 -17.97 8.64
C GLU A 31 -34.59 -19.19 8.13
N LYS A 32 -35.09 -20.42 8.36
CA LYS A 32 -34.48 -21.64 7.79
C LYS A 32 -34.60 -21.70 6.27
N GLU A 33 -35.74 -21.31 5.71
CA GLU A 33 -35.94 -21.26 4.25
C GLU A 33 -35.03 -20.20 3.60
N ILE A 34 -34.95 -19.00 4.19
CA ILE A 34 -34.01 -17.95 3.75
C ILE A 34 -32.57 -18.46 3.82
N ALA A 35 -32.16 -19.09 4.92
CA ALA A 35 -30.80 -19.60 5.08
C ALA A 35 -30.47 -20.70 4.06
N GLN A 36 -31.40 -21.63 3.79
CA GLN A 36 -31.21 -22.68 2.79
C GLN A 36 -31.12 -22.13 1.37
N ALA A 37 -31.96 -21.15 1.01
CA ALA A 37 -31.91 -20.51 -0.30
C ALA A 37 -30.63 -19.69 -0.47
N THR A 38 -30.26 -18.90 0.55
CA THR A 38 -29.02 -18.11 0.57
C THR A 38 -27.80 -19.02 0.43
N ALA A 39 -27.76 -20.16 1.12
CA ALA A 39 -26.66 -21.12 1.02
C ALA A 39 -26.49 -21.70 -0.39
N LYS A 40 -27.59 -21.96 -1.11
CA LYS A 40 -27.52 -22.43 -2.51
C LYS A 40 -26.96 -21.36 -3.42
N THR A 41 -27.46 -20.12 -3.34
CA THR A 41 -26.98 -19.01 -4.15
C THR A 41 -25.52 -18.68 -3.83
N LYS A 42 -25.14 -18.70 -2.56
CA LYS A 42 -23.76 -18.54 -2.12
C LYS A 42 -22.84 -19.60 -2.71
N ALA A 43 -23.24 -20.87 -2.72
CA ALA A 43 -22.45 -21.93 -3.33
C ALA A 43 -22.25 -21.73 -4.85
N GLU A 44 -23.25 -21.18 -5.55
CA GLU A 44 -23.11 -20.82 -6.96
C GLU A 44 -22.19 -19.61 -7.18
N ASP A 45 -22.26 -18.61 -6.30
CA ASP A 45 -21.37 -17.45 -6.33
C ASP A 45 -19.92 -17.88 -6.05
N ASP A 46 -19.69 -18.66 -5.00
CA ASP A 46 -18.38 -19.22 -4.63
C ASP A 46 -17.79 -20.04 -5.79
N LYS A 47 -18.63 -20.77 -6.53
CA LYS A 47 -18.21 -21.50 -7.74
C LYS A 47 -17.77 -20.55 -8.86
N LYS A 48 -18.50 -19.46 -9.10
CA LYS A 48 -18.14 -18.46 -10.12
C LYS A 48 -16.85 -17.72 -9.75
N VAL A 49 -16.68 -17.40 -8.47
CA VAL A 49 -15.46 -16.78 -7.94
C VAL A 49 -14.28 -17.74 -8.05
N GLY A 50 -14.44 -18.99 -7.61
CA GLY A 50 -13.41 -20.03 -7.71
C GLY A 50 -12.98 -20.34 -9.15
N ALA A 51 -13.92 -20.31 -10.11
CA ALA A 51 -13.60 -20.45 -11.52
C ALA A 51 -12.78 -19.26 -12.03
N ALA A 52 -13.17 -18.03 -11.71
CA ALA A 52 -12.44 -16.82 -12.11
C ALA A 52 -11.02 -16.78 -11.51
N VAL A 53 -10.86 -17.24 -10.26
CA VAL A 53 -9.55 -17.38 -9.62
C VAL A 53 -8.69 -18.40 -10.35
N THR A 54 -9.23 -19.58 -10.63
CA THR A 54 -8.51 -20.65 -11.34
C THR A 54 -8.04 -20.20 -12.73
N GLU A 55 -8.92 -19.55 -13.50
CA GLU A 55 -8.60 -19.02 -14.82
C GLU A 55 -7.49 -17.96 -14.75
N ALA A 56 -7.58 -17.06 -13.78
CA ALA A 56 -6.61 -15.99 -13.62
C ALA A 56 -5.25 -16.52 -13.12
N THR A 57 -5.23 -17.52 -12.25
CA THR A 57 -4.02 -18.25 -11.85
C THR A 57 -3.37 -18.94 -13.05
N ALA A 58 -4.17 -19.54 -13.94
CA ALA A 58 -3.67 -20.07 -15.20
C ALA A 58 -3.08 -18.99 -16.10
N GLU A 59 -3.72 -17.83 -16.21
CA GLU A 59 -3.17 -16.73 -17.02
C GLU A 59 -1.84 -16.21 -16.46
N ARG A 60 -1.70 -16.07 -15.13
CA ARG A 60 -0.44 -15.71 -14.47
C ARG A 60 0.65 -16.73 -14.79
N ILE A 61 0.40 -18.01 -14.50
CA ILE A 61 1.37 -19.08 -14.70
C ILE A 61 1.78 -19.18 -16.17
N LYS A 62 0.83 -18.99 -17.09
CA LYS A 62 1.13 -18.96 -18.52
C LYS A 62 2.08 -17.81 -18.87
N GLN A 63 1.79 -16.59 -18.43
CA GLN A 63 2.63 -15.42 -18.72
C GLN A 63 4.05 -15.60 -18.16
N GLU A 64 4.17 -16.03 -16.90
CA GLU A 64 5.47 -16.28 -16.27
C GLU A 64 6.23 -17.42 -16.95
N SER A 65 5.54 -18.49 -17.33
CA SER A 65 6.14 -19.62 -18.05
C SER A 65 6.59 -19.20 -19.45
N ASP A 66 5.82 -18.39 -20.18
CA ASP A 66 6.19 -17.89 -21.50
C ASP A 66 7.42 -16.96 -21.43
N GLU A 67 7.50 -16.09 -20.42
CA GLU A 67 8.67 -15.23 -20.17
C GLU A 67 9.90 -16.06 -19.80
N LYS A 68 9.80 -16.96 -18.80
CA LYS A 68 10.92 -17.80 -18.36
C LYS A 68 11.38 -18.74 -19.47
N LEU A 69 10.46 -19.36 -20.22
CA LEU A 69 10.80 -20.27 -21.31
C LEU A 69 11.60 -19.58 -22.41
N LYS A 70 11.33 -18.30 -22.70
CA LYS A 70 12.10 -17.52 -23.67
C LYS A 70 13.55 -17.33 -23.22
N ASP A 71 13.75 -16.97 -21.95
CA ASP A 71 15.08 -16.75 -21.37
C ASP A 71 15.86 -18.08 -21.30
N VAL A 72 15.24 -19.14 -20.80
CA VAL A 72 15.84 -20.48 -20.67
C VAL A 72 16.15 -21.10 -22.04
N SER A 73 15.32 -20.85 -23.06
CA SER A 73 15.58 -21.33 -24.43
C SER A 73 16.81 -20.66 -25.05
N ALA A 74 17.03 -19.39 -24.77
CA ALA A 74 18.24 -18.69 -25.18
C ALA A 74 19.47 -19.29 -24.47
N GLN A 75 19.41 -19.43 -23.15
CA GLN A 75 20.47 -20.04 -22.33
C GLN A 75 20.80 -21.48 -22.77
N LEU A 76 19.79 -22.30 -23.07
CA LEU A 76 19.98 -23.65 -23.60
C LEU A 76 20.70 -23.67 -24.95
N THR A 77 20.52 -22.64 -25.77
CA THR A 77 21.20 -22.54 -27.07
C THR A 77 22.68 -22.24 -26.86
N ASP A 78 23.00 -21.34 -25.94
CA ASP A 78 24.36 -20.97 -25.58
C ASP A 78 25.09 -22.14 -24.88
N LEU A 79 24.47 -22.77 -23.88
CA LEU A 79 25.01 -23.95 -23.19
C LEU A 79 25.27 -25.12 -24.13
N LYS A 80 24.42 -25.33 -25.14
CA LYS A 80 24.64 -26.37 -26.16
C LYS A 80 25.82 -26.03 -27.08
N ALA A 81 26.06 -24.76 -27.36
CA ALA A 81 27.24 -24.31 -28.10
C ALA A 81 28.51 -24.49 -27.26
N ASP A 82 28.48 -24.09 -25.98
CA ASP A 82 29.61 -24.22 -25.05
C ASP A 82 30.00 -25.69 -24.82
N VAL A 83 29.04 -26.59 -24.60
CA VAL A 83 29.29 -28.04 -24.48
C VAL A 83 29.94 -28.61 -25.75
N LYS A 84 29.66 -28.02 -26.92
CA LYS A 84 30.20 -28.47 -28.20
C LYS A 84 31.60 -27.91 -28.49
N ASP A 85 31.85 -26.67 -28.09
CA ASP A 85 33.10 -25.94 -28.39
C ASP A 85 34.17 -26.12 -27.30
N HIS A 86 33.80 -26.53 -26.09
CA HIS A 86 34.70 -26.71 -24.94
C HIS A 86 34.60 -28.12 -24.33
N PHE A 87 35.53 -29.00 -24.70
CA PHE A 87 35.84 -30.17 -23.86
C PHE A 87 36.68 -29.71 -22.67
N VAL A 88 35.97 -29.40 -21.57
CA VAL A 88 36.41 -29.41 -20.17
C VAL A 88 37.83 -28.89 -19.92
N HIS A 89 37.97 -27.60 -19.62
CA HIS A 89 39.05 -27.20 -18.71
C HIS A 89 38.72 -27.73 -17.31
N GLU A 90 39.62 -28.52 -16.73
CA GLU A 90 39.50 -28.98 -15.36
C GLU A 90 39.63 -27.77 -14.41
N ASN A 91 38.49 -27.31 -13.88
CA ASN A 91 38.51 -26.56 -12.63
C ASN A 91 38.80 -27.58 -11.51
N GLU A 92 40.00 -27.52 -10.95
CA GLU A 92 40.47 -28.41 -9.86
C GLU A 92 39.64 -28.29 -8.56
N ASP A 93 38.76 -27.28 -8.46
CA ASP A 93 37.92 -27.01 -7.28
C ASP A 93 36.45 -27.52 -7.40
N THR A 94 36.13 -28.35 -8.40
CA THR A 94 34.72 -28.81 -8.58
C THR A 94 34.38 -29.95 -7.61
N ASP A 95 33.44 -29.74 -6.69
CA ASP A 95 32.96 -30.75 -5.74
C ASP A 95 32.18 -31.87 -6.45
N SER A 96 32.83 -33.03 -6.60
CA SER A 96 32.27 -34.26 -7.19
C SER A 96 30.95 -34.68 -6.55
N ASP A 97 30.84 -34.54 -5.22
CA ASP A 97 29.70 -35.05 -4.46
C ASP A 97 28.50 -34.11 -4.62
N ALA A 98 28.74 -32.79 -4.65
CA ALA A 98 27.71 -31.80 -4.96
C ALA A 98 27.12 -32.02 -6.36
N MET A 99 27.95 -32.32 -7.35
CA MET A 99 27.51 -32.58 -8.73
C MET A 99 26.71 -33.88 -8.86
N ALA A 100 27.09 -34.92 -8.12
CA ALA A 100 26.33 -36.17 -8.06
C ALA A 100 24.96 -35.97 -7.38
N ALA A 101 24.89 -35.12 -6.35
CA ALA A 101 23.64 -34.75 -5.69
C ALA A 101 22.71 -33.98 -6.63
N LEU A 102 23.21 -32.95 -7.33
CA LEU A 102 22.44 -32.17 -8.32
C LEU A 102 21.94 -33.05 -9.49
N ALA A 103 22.77 -33.98 -9.97
CA ALA A 103 22.36 -34.94 -11.00
C ALA A 103 21.24 -35.89 -10.53
N THR A 104 21.25 -36.25 -9.24
CA THR A 104 20.19 -37.06 -8.63
C THR A 104 18.90 -36.25 -8.47
N GLN A 105 18.99 -35.00 -8.00
CA GLN A 105 17.85 -34.09 -7.87
C GLN A 105 17.21 -33.81 -9.25
N SER A 106 18.01 -33.59 -10.29
CA SER A 106 17.53 -33.42 -11.67
C SER A 106 16.67 -34.61 -12.15
N LYS A 107 17.10 -35.84 -11.87
CA LYS A 107 16.31 -37.05 -12.19
C LYS A 107 15.01 -37.13 -11.39
N GLN A 108 15.06 -36.84 -10.09
CA GLN A 108 13.86 -36.85 -9.23
C GLN A 108 12.83 -35.82 -9.66
N LEU A 109 13.26 -34.60 -10.01
CA LEU A 109 12.37 -33.55 -10.51
C LEU A 109 11.78 -33.92 -11.88
N LEU A 110 12.53 -34.60 -12.75
CA LEU A 110 12.01 -35.09 -14.02
C LEU A 110 10.92 -36.16 -13.84
N GLU A 111 11.10 -37.08 -12.88
CA GLU A 111 10.09 -38.07 -12.52
C GLU A 111 8.84 -37.40 -11.93
N ARG A 112 9.01 -36.44 -11.02
CA ARG A 112 7.93 -35.64 -10.43
C ARG A 112 7.16 -34.87 -11.51
N LEU A 113 7.87 -34.18 -12.42
CA LEU A 113 7.28 -33.45 -13.54
C LEU A 113 6.40 -34.37 -14.42
N ASN A 114 6.91 -35.54 -14.79
CA ASN A 114 6.16 -36.50 -15.60
C ASN A 114 4.94 -37.06 -14.85
N SER A 115 5.05 -37.29 -13.54
CA SER A 115 3.91 -37.72 -12.71
C SER A 115 2.82 -36.65 -12.67
N VAL A 116 3.18 -35.38 -12.44
CA VAL A 116 2.22 -34.27 -12.40
C VAL A 116 1.57 -34.08 -13.78
N TYR A 117 2.37 -34.08 -14.85
CA TYR A 117 1.85 -33.93 -16.22
C TYR A 117 0.92 -35.08 -16.65
N GLY A 118 1.04 -36.26 -16.04
CA GLY A 118 0.11 -37.38 -16.21
C GLY A 118 -1.37 -37.03 -15.94
N HIS A 119 -1.62 -35.97 -15.17
CA HIS A 119 -2.96 -35.47 -14.83
C HIS A 119 -3.58 -34.54 -15.89
N LYS A 120 -2.94 -34.33 -17.05
CA LYS A 120 -3.46 -33.47 -18.14
C LYS A 120 -4.92 -33.78 -18.54
N LYS A 121 -5.37 -35.02 -18.38
CA LYS A 121 -6.76 -35.42 -18.69
C LYS A 121 -7.81 -34.72 -17.82
N ASP A 122 -7.44 -34.30 -16.61
CA ASP A 122 -8.35 -33.61 -15.69
C ASP A 122 -8.73 -32.19 -16.19
N PHE A 123 -7.98 -31.66 -17.16
CA PHE A 123 -8.15 -30.33 -17.74
C PHE A 123 -9.04 -30.30 -19.00
N GLU A 124 -9.67 -31.41 -19.42
CA GLU A 124 -10.48 -31.48 -20.64
C GLU A 124 -11.59 -30.40 -20.73
N LYS A 125 -12.08 -29.91 -19.59
CA LYS A 125 -13.13 -28.88 -19.49
C LYS A 125 -12.59 -27.49 -19.14
N TYR A 126 -11.27 -27.32 -19.05
CA TYR A 126 -10.58 -26.13 -18.56
C TYR A 126 -9.46 -25.73 -19.55
N PRO A 127 -9.82 -25.18 -20.73
CA PRO A 127 -8.87 -25.00 -21.85
C PRO A 127 -7.77 -23.96 -21.57
N SER A 128 -8.08 -22.89 -20.84
CA SER A 128 -7.11 -21.87 -20.38
C SER A 128 -6.06 -22.48 -19.46
N GLU A 129 -6.52 -23.24 -18.48
CA GLU A 129 -5.73 -23.96 -17.49
C GLU A 129 -4.89 -25.05 -18.15
N ALA A 130 -5.44 -25.76 -19.14
CA ALA A 130 -4.71 -26.75 -19.93
C ALA A 130 -3.51 -26.12 -20.67
N ILE A 131 -3.71 -24.94 -21.27
CA ILE A 131 -2.63 -24.21 -21.95
C ILE A 131 -1.56 -23.77 -20.95
N ALA A 132 -1.96 -23.22 -19.80
CA ALA A 132 -1.01 -22.81 -18.75
C ALA A 132 -0.21 -24.01 -18.20
N PHE A 133 -0.90 -25.14 -18.00
CA PHE A 133 -0.30 -26.39 -17.54
C PHE A 133 0.71 -26.94 -18.56
N ASP A 134 0.41 -26.88 -19.86
CA ASP A 134 1.33 -27.24 -20.94
C ASP A 134 2.55 -26.31 -20.99
N LYS A 135 2.36 -25.00 -20.81
CA LYS A 135 3.45 -24.02 -20.80
C LYS A 135 4.37 -24.16 -19.61
N SER A 136 3.83 -24.38 -18.42
CA SER A 136 4.64 -24.64 -17.24
C SER A 136 5.41 -25.97 -17.37
N TYR A 137 4.80 -27.00 -17.99
CA TYR A 137 5.51 -28.24 -18.32
C TYR A 137 6.69 -28.01 -19.28
N GLU A 138 6.49 -27.24 -20.36
CA GLU A 138 7.55 -26.88 -21.30
C GLU A 138 8.70 -26.14 -20.59
N ASN A 139 8.37 -25.18 -19.72
CA ASN A 139 9.34 -24.40 -18.95
C ASN A 139 10.13 -25.27 -17.96
N ALA A 140 9.45 -26.03 -17.10
CA ALA A 140 10.09 -26.94 -16.14
C ALA A 140 11.00 -27.95 -16.85
N LYS A 141 10.57 -28.48 -18.00
CA LYS A 141 11.38 -29.39 -18.81
C LYS A 141 12.62 -28.72 -19.38
N ALA A 142 12.51 -27.47 -19.85
CA ALA A 142 13.64 -26.70 -20.36
C ALA A 142 14.66 -26.39 -19.25
N LEU A 143 14.19 -26.02 -18.05
CA LEU A 143 15.02 -25.76 -16.87
C LEU A 143 15.78 -27.01 -16.41
N ILE A 144 15.11 -28.17 -16.35
CA ILE A 144 15.77 -29.45 -16.03
C ILE A 144 16.82 -29.80 -17.10
N GLN A 145 16.56 -29.49 -18.37
CA GLN A 145 17.54 -29.67 -19.44
C GLN A 145 18.74 -28.73 -19.32
N ALA A 146 18.52 -27.47 -18.90
CA ALA A 146 19.59 -26.50 -18.66
C ALA A 146 20.49 -26.98 -17.52
N ALA A 147 19.90 -27.37 -16.38
CA ALA A 147 20.62 -27.95 -15.26
C ALA A 147 21.46 -29.17 -15.67
N ALA A 148 20.91 -30.06 -16.50
CA ALA A 148 21.64 -31.24 -16.96
C ALA A 148 22.83 -30.90 -17.88
N LEU A 149 22.81 -29.77 -18.59
CA LEU A 149 23.94 -29.28 -19.39
C LEU A 149 24.95 -28.54 -18.52
N GLU A 150 24.49 -27.74 -17.55
CA GLU A 150 25.32 -27.04 -16.56
C GLU A 150 26.13 -28.04 -15.71
N ILE A 151 25.50 -29.16 -15.32
CA ILE A 151 26.20 -30.28 -14.66
C ILE A 151 27.29 -30.85 -15.57
N LYS A 152 27.10 -30.90 -16.89
CA LYS A 152 28.12 -31.39 -17.83
C LYS A 152 29.25 -30.38 -18.04
N THR A 153 28.97 -29.08 -17.98
CA THR A 153 29.96 -28.01 -18.09
C THR A 153 30.64 -27.69 -16.76
N LYS A 154 30.30 -28.39 -15.67
CA LYS A 154 30.83 -28.18 -14.31
C LYS A 154 30.42 -26.85 -13.66
N ASP A 155 29.24 -26.34 -14.02
CA ASP A 155 28.62 -25.17 -13.41
C ASP A 155 27.61 -25.61 -12.32
N THR A 156 28.07 -25.70 -11.08
CA THR A 156 27.26 -26.13 -9.92
C THR A 156 26.14 -25.14 -9.59
N ASP A 157 26.42 -23.84 -9.72
CA ASP A 157 25.53 -22.78 -9.27
C ASP A 157 24.44 -22.52 -10.31
N GLY A 158 24.79 -22.56 -11.60
CA GLY A 158 23.82 -22.58 -12.69
C GLY A 158 22.86 -23.77 -12.53
N ALA A 159 23.40 -24.97 -12.32
CA ALA A 159 22.60 -26.18 -12.15
C ALA A 159 21.67 -26.11 -10.93
N HIS A 160 22.14 -25.61 -9.78
CA HIS A 160 21.31 -25.45 -8.60
C HIS A 160 20.14 -24.49 -8.83
N ASN A 161 20.40 -23.33 -9.44
CA ASN A 161 19.39 -22.33 -9.75
C ASN A 161 18.34 -22.86 -10.74
N SER A 162 18.79 -23.49 -11.82
CA SER A 162 17.91 -24.12 -12.83
C SER A 162 17.00 -25.19 -12.22
N LEU A 163 17.48 -25.95 -11.23
CA LEU A 163 16.68 -26.96 -10.53
C LEU A 163 15.67 -26.36 -9.55
N LEU A 164 16.02 -25.28 -8.83
CA LEU A 164 15.08 -24.55 -7.98
C LEU A 164 13.95 -23.93 -8.79
N ASP A 165 14.26 -23.29 -9.92
CA ASP A 165 13.25 -22.75 -10.83
C ASP A 165 12.36 -23.85 -11.43
N ALA A 166 12.92 -25.03 -11.71
CA ALA A 166 12.15 -26.17 -12.19
C ALA A 166 11.19 -26.72 -11.12
N GLU A 167 11.62 -26.77 -9.85
CA GLU A 167 10.79 -27.17 -8.73
C GLU A 167 9.60 -26.22 -8.55
N ALA A 168 9.83 -24.91 -8.57
CA ALA A 168 8.77 -23.90 -8.51
C ALA A 168 7.76 -24.05 -9.66
N ALA A 169 8.22 -24.30 -10.90
CA ALA A 169 7.33 -24.54 -12.03
C ALA A 169 6.48 -25.81 -11.87
N ILE A 170 7.05 -26.88 -11.29
CA ILE A 170 6.31 -28.12 -10.97
C ILE A 170 5.26 -27.85 -9.88
N ASP A 171 5.57 -27.02 -8.89
CA ASP A 171 4.63 -26.61 -7.84
C ASP A 171 3.47 -25.77 -8.41
N ASP A 172 3.74 -24.86 -9.34
CA ASP A 172 2.71 -24.13 -10.09
C ASP A 172 1.79 -25.09 -10.87
N MET A 173 2.36 -26.12 -11.52
CA MET A 173 1.56 -27.16 -12.19
C MET A 173 0.67 -27.92 -11.20
N GLN A 174 1.22 -28.30 -10.03
CA GLN A 174 0.43 -28.97 -8.99
C GLN A 174 -0.69 -28.08 -8.47
N THR A 175 -0.44 -26.79 -8.32
CA THR A 175 -1.44 -25.79 -7.90
C THR A 175 -2.57 -25.67 -8.92
N LEU A 176 -2.25 -25.58 -10.21
CA LEU A 176 -3.26 -25.59 -11.29
C LEU A 176 -4.12 -26.85 -11.27
N TRP A 177 -3.48 -28.01 -11.12
CA TRP A 177 -4.19 -29.28 -11.07
C TRP A 177 -5.13 -29.36 -9.85
N GLN A 178 -4.65 -28.97 -8.67
CA GLN A 178 -5.48 -28.93 -7.46
C GLN A 178 -6.64 -27.95 -7.58
N GLY A 179 -6.42 -26.78 -8.21
CA GLY A 179 -7.47 -25.80 -8.50
C GLY A 179 -8.57 -26.37 -9.40
N VAL A 180 -8.19 -27.04 -10.49
CA VAL A 180 -9.13 -27.71 -11.40
C VAL A 180 -9.89 -28.84 -10.70
N VAL A 181 -9.21 -29.64 -9.87
CA VAL A 181 -9.85 -30.70 -9.08
C VAL A 181 -10.83 -30.11 -8.05
N ALA A 182 -10.49 -29.00 -7.39
CA ALA A 182 -11.37 -28.33 -6.44
C ALA A 182 -12.60 -27.73 -7.13
N ALA A 183 -12.42 -27.07 -8.28
CA ALA A 183 -13.51 -26.56 -9.10
C ALA A 183 -14.46 -27.69 -9.54
N ALA A 184 -13.90 -28.83 -9.94
CA ALA A 184 -14.66 -30.04 -10.32
C ALA A 184 -15.35 -30.73 -9.11
N LYS A 185 -14.79 -30.63 -7.90
CA LYS A 185 -15.29 -31.27 -6.66
C LYS A 185 -16.19 -30.39 -5.80
N SER A 186 -16.67 -29.23 -6.28
CA SER A 186 -17.67 -28.39 -5.59
C SER A 186 -19.05 -29.07 -5.49
N GLN A 187 -19.12 -30.14 -4.69
CA GLN A 187 -20.31 -30.77 -4.15
C GLN A 187 -20.57 -30.21 -2.73
N PRO A 188 -21.83 -30.24 -2.24
CA PRO A 188 -22.25 -29.51 -1.04
C PRO A 188 -21.56 -30.01 0.24
N ALA A 189 -21.65 -29.17 1.27
CA ALA A 189 -21.12 -29.33 2.63
C ALA A 189 -20.96 -30.79 3.09
N GLU A 190 -19.82 -31.08 3.74
CA GLU A 190 -19.49 -32.39 4.28
C GLU A 190 -20.73 -33.06 4.90
N PRO A 191 -21.02 -34.32 4.53
CA PRO A 191 -22.14 -35.04 5.11
C PRO A 191 -22.02 -35.05 6.65
N PRO A 192 -23.15 -34.95 7.37
CA PRO A 192 -23.13 -34.99 8.83
C PRO A 192 -22.39 -36.23 9.29
N VAL A 193 -21.40 -36.04 10.17
CA VAL A 193 -20.60 -37.13 10.73
C VAL A 193 -21.57 -38.15 11.35
N PRO A 194 -21.55 -39.43 10.92
CA PRO A 194 -22.35 -40.47 11.54
C PRO A 194 -22.13 -40.49 13.05
N ALA A 195 -23.20 -40.65 13.83
CA ALA A 195 -23.14 -40.58 15.30
C ALA A 195 -22.07 -41.53 15.90
N GLU A 196 -21.85 -42.66 15.24
CA GLU A 196 -20.88 -43.71 15.62
C GLU A 196 -19.40 -43.31 15.45
N LEU A 197 -19.13 -42.29 14.64
CA LEU A 197 -17.79 -41.76 14.35
C LEU A 197 -17.53 -40.42 15.07
N LYS A 198 -18.53 -39.88 15.77
CA LYS A 198 -18.45 -38.58 16.42
C LYS A 198 -17.34 -38.52 17.47
N ASP A 199 -17.23 -39.54 18.30
CA ASP A 199 -16.21 -39.62 19.35
C ASP A 199 -14.80 -39.68 18.73
N TYR A 200 -14.63 -40.43 17.64
CA TYR A 200 -13.34 -40.57 16.94
C TYR A 200 -12.90 -39.23 16.33
N VAL A 201 -13.84 -38.50 15.71
CA VAL A 201 -13.59 -37.15 15.17
C VAL A 201 -13.25 -36.16 16.29
N MET A 202 -13.90 -36.27 17.45
CA MET A 202 -13.61 -35.44 18.62
C MET A 202 -12.23 -35.72 19.21
N ASP A 203 -11.84 -36.99 19.32
CA ASP A 203 -10.53 -37.40 19.86
C ASP A 203 -9.38 -36.95 18.95
N VAL A 204 -9.52 -37.13 17.63
CA VAL A 204 -8.57 -36.60 16.65
C VAL A 204 -8.53 -35.07 16.70
N GLY A 205 -9.70 -34.41 16.82
CA GLY A 205 -9.79 -32.96 17.02
C GLY A 205 -9.10 -32.47 18.31
N HIS A 206 -9.10 -33.28 19.37
CA HIS A 206 -8.36 -32.98 20.59
C HIS A 206 -6.84 -33.08 20.37
N GLY A 207 -6.37 -34.12 19.67
CA GLY A 207 -4.95 -34.26 19.30
C GLY A 207 -4.44 -33.10 18.43
N ILE A 208 -5.23 -32.67 17.43
CA ILE A 208 -4.93 -31.49 16.60
C ILE A 208 -4.79 -30.24 17.48
N LYS A 209 -5.75 -29.99 18.37
CA LYS A 209 -5.71 -28.84 19.28
C LYS A 209 -4.52 -28.90 20.23
N ALA A 210 -4.20 -30.06 20.78
CA ALA A 210 -3.11 -30.24 21.74
C ALA A 210 -1.73 -29.96 21.08
N MET A 211 -1.51 -30.43 19.85
CA MET A 211 -0.28 -30.16 19.08
C MET A 211 -0.19 -28.70 18.63
N THR A 212 -1.31 -28.12 18.19
CA THR A 212 -1.38 -26.70 17.82
C THR A 212 -1.07 -25.80 19.01
N ALA A 213 -1.57 -26.13 20.21
CA ALA A 213 -1.36 -25.34 21.42
C ALA A 213 0.11 -25.23 21.85
N ILE A 214 0.93 -26.23 21.53
CA ILE A 214 2.39 -26.20 21.78
C ILE A 214 3.18 -25.66 20.58
N GLY A 215 2.50 -25.26 19.50
CA GLY A 215 3.06 -24.66 18.29
C GLY A 215 3.53 -25.66 17.22
N PHE A 216 3.20 -26.94 17.32
CA PHE A 216 3.53 -27.95 16.30
C PHE A 216 2.38 -28.05 15.29
N SER A 217 2.27 -27.06 14.40
CA SER A 217 1.20 -26.97 13.40
C SER A 217 1.31 -28.03 12.30
N GLY A 218 2.51 -28.48 11.92
CA GLY A 218 2.70 -29.51 10.89
C GLY A 218 2.06 -30.85 11.25
N PRO A 219 2.36 -31.45 12.42
CA PRO A 219 1.68 -32.67 12.90
C PRO A 219 0.18 -32.51 13.05
N ALA A 220 -0.27 -31.32 13.50
CA ALA A 220 -1.69 -31.01 13.61
C ALA A 220 -2.37 -30.97 12.23
N GLU A 221 -1.71 -30.38 11.24
CA GLU A 221 -2.16 -30.35 9.85
C GLU A 221 -2.17 -31.75 9.21
N ARG A 222 -1.15 -32.57 9.48
CA ARG A 222 -1.10 -33.98 9.05
C ARG A 222 -2.28 -34.78 9.60
N LEU A 223 -2.55 -34.68 10.90
CA LEU A 223 -3.72 -35.31 11.53
C LEU A 223 -5.04 -34.78 10.93
N GLY A 224 -5.13 -33.47 10.67
CA GLY A 224 -6.29 -32.85 10.03
C GLY A 224 -6.51 -33.34 8.59
N LYS A 225 -5.43 -33.51 7.82
CA LYS A 225 -5.47 -34.06 6.46
C LYS A 225 -5.88 -35.52 6.46
N THR A 226 -5.27 -36.35 7.30
CA THR A 226 -5.64 -37.77 7.42
C THR A 226 -7.09 -37.93 7.90
N LEU A 227 -7.55 -37.10 8.85
CA LEU A 227 -8.96 -37.07 9.27
C LEU A 227 -9.89 -36.73 8.11
N LYS A 228 -9.52 -35.73 7.29
CA LYS A 228 -10.29 -35.33 6.11
C LYS A 228 -10.33 -36.45 5.06
N ASP A 229 -9.21 -37.13 4.82
CA ASP A 229 -9.12 -38.23 3.86
C ASP A 229 -9.93 -39.45 4.30
N VAL A 230 -9.83 -39.83 5.58
CA VAL A 230 -10.62 -40.92 6.20
C VAL A 230 -12.12 -40.60 6.16
N ARG A 231 -12.51 -39.34 6.43
CA ARG A 231 -13.91 -38.90 6.33
C ARG A 231 -14.42 -38.89 4.89
N ALA A 232 -13.60 -38.44 3.94
CA ALA A 232 -13.94 -38.41 2.52
C ALA A 232 -14.16 -39.82 1.95
N ALA A 233 -13.43 -40.82 2.45
CA ALA A 233 -13.54 -42.22 2.04
C ALA A 233 -14.79 -42.95 2.56
N LYS A 234 -15.61 -42.32 3.44
CA LYS A 234 -16.86 -42.88 4.00
C LYS A 234 -16.68 -44.27 4.64
N LEU A 235 -15.56 -44.47 5.32
CA LEU A 235 -15.18 -45.75 5.92
C LEU A 235 -16.03 -46.05 7.15
N GLY A 236 -16.38 -47.33 7.34
CA GLY A 236 -17.09 -47.79 8.53
C GLY A 236 -16.23 -47.69 9.79
N LYS A 237 -16.85 -47.72 10.98
CA LYS A 237 -16.15 -47.61 12.27
C LYS A 237 -15.03 -48.65 12.48
N ASN A 238 -15.18 -49.83 11.88
CA ASN A 238 -14.23 -50.94 11.99
C ASN A 238 -13.15 -50.93 10.91
N ASP A 239 -13.03 -49.86 10.13
CA ASP A 239 -12.01 -49.75 9.10
C ASP A 239 -10.63 -49.51 9.71
N PRO A 240 -9.58 -50.25 9.30
CA PRO A 240 -8.21 -50.08 9.81
C PRO A 240 -7.68 -48.65 9.71
N ALA A 241 -8.19 -47.83 8.78
CA ALA A 241 -7.76 -46.44 8.66
C ALA A 241 -8.13 -45.58 9.89
N TRP A 242 -9.26 -45.88 10.56
CA TRP A 242 -9.62 -45.23 11.82
C TRP A 242 -8.70 -45.65 12.97
N GLU A 243 -8.32 -46.93 13.02
CA GLU A 243 -7.40 -47.45 14.03
C GLU A 243 -6.00 -46.83 13.88
N ILE A 244 -5.51 -46.69 12.64
CA ILE A 244 -4.24 -46.02 12.34
C ILE A 244 -4.30 -44.54 12.74
N LEU A 245 -5.38 -43.82 12.39
CA LEU A 245 -5.53 -42.41 12.72
C LEU A 245 -5.65 -42.16 14.24
N LEU A 246 -6.40 -43.01 14.94
CA LEU A 246 -6.50 -42.95 16.40
C LEU A 246 -5.15 -43.25 17.06
N TYR A 247 -4.42 -44.26 16.57
CA TYR A 247 -3.08 -44.56 17.05
C TYR A 247 -2.11 -43.38 16.83
N GLU A 248 -2.13 -42.75 15.64
CA GLU A 248 -1.34 -41.54 15.39
C GLU A 248 -1.74 -40.36 16.30
N THR A 249 -3.04 -40.24 16.60
CA THR A 249 -3.58 -39.22 17.50
C THR A 249 -3.12 -39.45 18.95
N GLU A 250 -3.21 -40.68 19.45
CA GLU A 250 -2.73 -41.07 20.78
C GLU A 250 -1.23 -40.82 20.92
N MET A 251 -0.45 -41.17 19.89
CA MET A 251 0.98 -40.89 19.83
C MET A 251 1.28 -39.39 19.85
N ALA A 252 0.50 -38.57 19.14
CA ALA A 252 0.63 -37.12 19.16
C ALA A 252 0.33 -36.53 20.53
N VAL A 253 -0.79 -36.93 21.15
CA VAL A 253 -1.19 -36.48 22.49
C VAL A 253 -0.14 -36.88 23.54
N ALA A 254 0.36 -38.12 23.47
CA ALA A 254 1.41 -38.60 24.37
C ALA A 254 2.74 -37.85 24.22
N ALA A 255 3.05 -37.36 23.01
CA ALA A 255 4.27 -36.62 22.72
C ALA A 255 4.23 -35.14 23.13
N VAL A 256 3.06 -34.56 23.42
CA VAL A 256 2.88 -33.13 23.71
C VAL A 256 3.84 -32.62 24.78
N VAL A 257 3.91 -33.33 25.91
CA VAL A 257 4.75 -32.91 27.06
C VAL A 257 6.23 -32.94 26.68
N GLU A 258 6.66 -33.99 26.00
CA GLU A 258 8.05 -34.18 25.57
C GLU A 258 8.46 -33.14 24.52
N PHE A 259 7.60 -32.89 23.52
CA PHE A 259 7.87 -31.92 22.46
C PHE A 259 7.94 -30.50 23.01
N ASN A 260 7.05 -30.15 23.94
CA ASN A 260 7.09 -28.85 24.61
C ASN A 260 8.38 -28.69 25.45
N GLN A 261 8.82 -29.74 26.14
CA GLN A 261 10.08 -29.74 26.89
C GLN A 261 11.30 -29.62 25.97
N LEU A 262 11.33 -30.37 24.87
CA LEU A 262 12.41 -30.31 23.86
C LEU A 262 12.48 -28.93 23.20
N LYS A 263 11.34 -28.40 22.75
CA LYS A 263 11.21 -27.04 22.20
C LYS A 263 11.75 -26.00 23.18
N THR A 264 11.25 -26.00 24.42
CA THR A 264 11.70 -25.04 25.45
C THR A 264 13.20 -25.16 25.72
N HIS A 265 13.74 -26.38 25.69
CA HIS A 265 15.17 -26.59 25.92
C HIS A 265 16.01 -26.12 24.73
N ILE A 266 15.59 -26.40 23.50
CA ILE A 266 16.25 -25.90 22.27
C ILE A 266 16.21 -24.38 22.26
N GLN A 267 15.07 -23.74 22.56
CA GLN A 267 14.95 -22.29 22.66
C GLN A 267 15.84 -21.69 23.76
N LYS A 268 15.99 -22.36 24.91
CA LYS A 268 16.96 -21.96 25.95
C LYS A 268 18.40 -22.09 25.47
N LEU A 269 18.73 -23.11 24.67
CA LEU A 269 20.04 -23.25 24.05
C LEU A 269 20.27 -22.16 22.99
N SER A 270 19.29 -21.85 22.14
CA SER A 270 19.34 -20.75 21.18
C SER A 270 19.49 -19.40 21.89
N THR A 271 18.75 -19.16 22.98
CA THR A 271 18.90 -17.96 23.81
C THR A 271 20.28 -17.90 24.46
N SER A 272 20.81 -19.03 24.93
CA SER A 272 22.17 -19.13 25.44
C SER A 272 23.21 -18.82 24.36
N LEU A 273 23.00 -19.26 23.11
CA LEU A 273 23.86 -18.97 21.96
C LEU A 273 23.77 -17.50 21.55
N ARG A 274 22.56 -16.92 21.51
CA ARG A 274 22.32 -15.50 21.21
C ARG A 274 22.92 -14.58 22.26
N ASN A 275 22.68 -14.84 23.54
CA ASN A 275 23.32 -14.11 24.66
C ASN A 275 24.84 -14.28 24.70
N SER A 276 25.36 -15.25 23.94
CA SER A 276 26.77 -15.55 23.82
C SER A 276 27.42 -15.00 22.54
N GLY A 277 26.68 -14.23 21.72
CA GLY A 277 27.17 -13.60 20.50
C GLY A 277 27.13 -14.47 19.23
N LEU A 278 26.44 -15.62 19.25
CA LEU A 278 26.26 -16.50 18.08
C LEU A 278 24.84 -16.39 17.52
N THR A 279 24.47 -15.18 17.09
CA THR A 279 23.12 -14.82 16.64
C THR A 279 22.67 -15.65 15.44
N ASP A 280 23.54 -15.89 14.46
CA ASP A 280 23.24 -16.70 13.27
C ASP A 280 23.09 -18.18 13.58
N ALA A 281 23.94 -18.74 14.46
CA ALA A 281 23.81 -20.14 14.86
C ALA A 281 22.54 -20.36 15.71
N ALA A 282 22.18 -19.38 16.55
CA ALA A 282 20.91 -19.36 17.25
C ALA A 282 19.73 -19.27 16.27
N GLY A 283 19.83 -18.40 15.26
CA GLY A 283 18.85 -18.22 14.19
C GLY A 283 18.65 -19.48 13.36
N ASN A 284 19.72 -20.19 12.99
CA ASN A 284 19.63 -21.47 12.27
C ASN A 284 18.95 -22.55 13.12
N VAL A 285 19.27 -22.64 14.41
CA VAL A 285 18.61 -23.58 15.33
C VAL A 285 17.13 -23.23 15.53
N GLU A 286 16.79 -21.95 15.58
CA GLU A 286 15.39 -21.48 15.66
C GLU A 286 14.64 -21.76 14.34
N SER A 287 15.25 -21.47 13.19
CA SER A 287 14.67 -21.74 11.87
C SER A 287 14.45 -23.24 11.62
N ASP A 288 15.41 -24.10 12.01
CA ASP A 288 15.24 -25.55 11.90
C ASP A 288 14.14 -26.06 12.85
N LEU A 289 14.05 -25.48 14.05
CA LEU A 289 12.97 -25.78 15.00
C LEU A 289 11.60 -25.38 14.43
N ASP A 290 11.49 -24.19 13.85
CA ASP A 290 10.26 -23.68 13.24
C ASP A 290 9.87 -24.52 12.02
N LYS A 291 10.84 -24.92 11.19
CA LYS A 291 10.64 -25.84 10.07
C LYS A 291 10.07 -27.17 10.57
N TYR A 292 10.66 -27.79 11.60
CA TYR A 292 10.15 -29.05 12.14
C TYR A 292 8.80 -28.91 12.86
N MET A 293 8.49 -27.73 13.39
CA MET A 293 7.20 -27.41 13.99
C MET A 293 6.09 -27.27 12.93
N ALA A 294 6.43 -26.75 11.75
CA ALA A 294 5.49 -26.49 10.65
C ALA A 294 5.38 -27.63 9.62
N ASP A 295 6.35 -28.54 9.53
CA ASP A 295 6.37 -29.59 8.51
C ASP A 295 5.32 -30.69 8.77
N SER A 296 4.36 -30.80 7.86
CA SER A 296 3.28 -31.80 7.89
C SER A 296 3.64 -33.14 7.24
N ALA A 297 4.83 -33.28 6.63
CA ALA A 297 5.29 -34.53 6.03
C ALA A 297 5.83 -35.53 7.07
N HIS A 298 6.21 -35.06 8.27
CA HIS A 298 6.88 -35.88 9.27
C HIS A 298 5.92 -36.51 10.29
N THR A 299 6.19 -37.76 10.67
CA THR A 299 5.45 -38.46 11.74
C THR A 299 5.94 -38.05 13.13
N VAL A 300 5.15 -38.29 14.18
CA VAL A 300 5.54 -38.02 15.57
C VAL A 300 6.89 -38.67 15.94
N PRO A 301 7.16 -39.97 15.63
CA PRO A 301 8.49 -40.55 15.85
C PRO A 301 9.62 -39.85 15.07
N THR A 302 9.37 -39.43 13.84
CA THR A 302 10.35 -38.71 13.01
C THR A 302 10.69 -37.36 13.63
N ILE A 303 9.68 -36.58 14.02
CA ILE A 303 9.85 -35.27 14.65
C ILE A 303 10.54 -35.40 16.00
N ARG A 304 10.20 -36.42 16.80
CA ARG A 304 10.91 -36.72 18.05
C ARG A 304 12.41 -36.92 17.81
N SER A 305 12.77 -37.69 16.79
CA SER A 305 14.17 -37.95 16.41
C SER A 305 14.87 -36.68 15.91
N LEU A 306 14.20 -35.87 15.09
CA LEU A 306 14.71 -34.60 14.57
C LEU A 306 14.94 -33.59 15.69
N LEU A 307 13.98 -33.41 16.61
CA LEU A 307 14.13 -32.53 17.77
C LEU A 307 15.24 -32.99 18.71
N THR A 308 15.39 -34.31 18.90
CA THR A 308 16.48 -34.86 19.72
C THR A 308 17.84 -34.61 19.06
N SER A 309 17.93 -34.75 17.74
CA SER A 309 19.13 -34.46 16.96
C SER A 309 19.46 -32.96 16.94
N LEU A 310 18.44 -32.11 16.79
CA LEU A 310 18.58 -30.65 16.85
C LEU A 310 19.01 -30.19 18.24
N LYS A 311 18.46 -30.77 19.30
CA LYS A 311 18.91 -30.54 20.68
C LYS A 311 20.34 -30.99 20.88
N ALA A 312 20.74 -32.17 20.38
CA ALA A 312 22.11 -32.67 20.49
C ALA A 312 23.09 -31.77 19.70
N SER A 313 22.71 -31.32 18.51
CA SER A 313 23.46 -30.37 17.69
C SER A 313 23.58 -29.01 18.37
N ALA A 314 22.49 -28.44 18.88
CA ALA A 314 22.50 -27.18 19.61
C ALA A 314 23.29 -27.27 20.91
N ALA A 315 23.20 -28.40 21.63
CA ALA A 315 23.99 -28.66 22.83
C ALA A 315 25.48 -28.82 22.49
N HIS A 316 25.81 -29.51 21.40
CA HIS A 316 27.18 -29.66 20.92
C HIS A 316 27.74 -28.31 20.45
N LYS A 317 27.00 -27.50 19.68
CA LYS A 317 27.40 -26.12 19.31
C LYS A 317 27.61 -25.23 20.53
N ASN A 318 26.73 -25.32 21.52
CA ASN A 318 26.87 -24.58 22.78
C ASN A 318 28.04 -25.10 23.65
N SER A 319 28.37 -26.39 23.56
CA SER A 319 29.52 -27.02 24.23
C SER A 319 30.83 -26.67 23.54
N MET A 320 30.91 -26.83 22.21
CA MET A 320 32.01 -26.41 21.35
C MET A 320 32.32 -24.95 21.60
N ARG A 321 31.32 -24.06 21.69
CA ARG A 321 31.56 -22.64 22.06
C ARG A 321 32.10 -22.45 23.48
N LYS A 322 31.66 -23.27 24.45
CA LYS A 322 32.18 -23.20 25.83
C LYS A 322 33.61 -23.77 25.93
N GLU A 323 34.00 -24.64 25.02
CA GLU A 323 35.34 -25.22 24.89
C GLU A 323 36.26 -24.39 23.96
N GLU A 324 35.70 -23.73 22.94
CA GLU A 324 36.33 -22.76 22.02
C GLU A 324 36.38 -21.38 22.68
N LYS A 325 37.31 -21.22 23.63
CA LYS A 325 38.06 -19.96 23.62
C LYS A 325 38.80 -19.93 22.27
N TRP A 326 38.28 -19.16 21.33
CA TRP A 326 38.80 -18.99 19.97
C TRP A 326 40.32 -19.05 19.95
N ASP A 327 40.86 -20.10 19.33
CA ASP A 327 42.30 -20.25 19.18
C ASP A 327 42.76 -19.17 18.20
N THR A 328 43.35 -18.10 18.74
CA THR A 328 43.76 -16.86 18.03
C THR A 328 44.52 -17.09 16.71
N ALA A 329 45.15 -18.26 16.54
CA ALA A 329 45.81 -18.67 15.32
C ALA A 329 44.83 -18.90 14.14
N GLN A 330 43.69 -19.55 14.35
CA GLN A 330 42.72 -19.85 13.28
C GLN A 330 41.93 -18.61 12.82
N LEU A 331 41.62 -17.70 13.75
CA LEU A 331 40.98 -16.43 13.41
C LEU A 331 41.90 -15.58 12.53
N SER A 332 43.19 -15.52 12.88
CA SER A 332 44.18 -14.75 12.11
C SER A 332 44.33 -15.25 10.69
N GLU A 333 44.39 -16.58 10.49
CA GLU A 333 44.46 -17.21 9.17
C GLU A 333 43.21 -16.92 8.32
N ARG A 334 42.01 -17.03 8.91
CA ARG A 334 40.75 -16.71 8.23
C ARG A 334 40.63 -15.22 7.90
N THR A 335 41.03 -14.33 8.80
CA THR A 335 41.03 -12.88 8.54
C THR A 335 42.00 -12.51 7.41
N GLU A 336 43.17 -13.14 7.33
CA GLU A 336 44.11 -12.94 6.23
C GLU A 336 43.57 -13.49 4.90
N ARG A 337 42.92 -14.66 4.92
CA ARG A 337 42.26 -15.22 3.74
C ARG A 337 41.14 -14.29 3.24
N PHE A 338 40.26 -13.87 4.13
CA PHE A 338 39.21 -12.88 3.87
C PHE A 338 39.79 -11.59 3.27
N ARG A 339 40.92 -11.10 3.80
CA ARG A 339 41.63 -9.90 3.28
C ARG A 339 42.14 -10.09 1.87
N ASN A 340 42.71 -11.26 1.58
CA ASN A 340 43.19 -11.59 0.24
C ASN A 340 42.03 -11.75 -0.74
N ASP A 341 40.91 -12.28 -0.29
CA ASP A 341 39.70 -12.46 -1.09
C ASP A 341 39.00 -11.13 -1.41
N LEU A 342 38.96 -10.18 -0.45
CA LEU A 342 38.49 -8.82 -0.70
C LEU A 342 39.40 -8.07 -1.67
N LYS A 343 40.73 -8.25 -1.56
CA LYS A 343 41.72 -7.67 -2.49
C LYS A 343 41.53 -8.12 -3.94
N LYS A 344 40.87 -9.25 -4.19
CA LYS A 344 40.50 -9.68 -5.55
C LYS A 344 39.32 -8.90 -6.12
N LEU A 345 38.48 -8.28 -5.27
CA LEU A 345 37.32 -7.49 -5.67
C LEU A 345 37.61 -5.98 -5.77
N VAL A 346 38.69 -5.51 -5.13
CA VAL A 346 39.04 -4.09 -5.04
C VAL A 346 40.46 -3.87 -5.58
N LEU A 347 40.64 -2.90 -6.49
CA LEU A 347 41.96 -2.57 -7.04
C LEU A 347 42.73 -1.66 -6.07
N TYR A 348 44.00 -1.99 -5.83
CA TYR A 348 44.94 -1.15 -5.08
C TYR A 348 45.96 -0.54 -6.05
N ASP A 349 46.36 0.71 -5.83
CA ASP A 349 47.45 1.31 -6.57
C ASP A 349 48.82 0.78 -6.10
N LYS A 350 49.90 1.20 -6.78
CA LYS A 350 51.28 0.76 -6.49
C LYS A 350 51.77 1.16 -5.08
N ASP A 351 51.09 2.11 -4.46
CA ASP A 351 51.39 2.62 -3.12
C ASP A 351 50.51 1.95 -2.04
N GLY A 352 49.68 0.97 -2.42
CA GLY A 352 48.81 0.23 -1.52
C GLY A 352 47.53 0.98 -1.13
N ASN A 353 47.19 2.08 -1.83
CA ASN A 353 45.95 2.81 -1.59
C ASN A 353 44.80 2.23 -2.41
N LEU A 354 43.61 2.25 -1.81
CA LEU A 354 42.40 1.67 -2.36
C LEU A 354 41.83 2.56 -3.49
N VAL A 355 41.71 2.02 -4.71
CA VAL A 355 41.25 2.75 -5.89
C VAL A 355 39.72 2.70 -5.96
N THR A 356 39.02 3.45 -5.10
CA THR A 356 37.55 3.56 -5.13
C THR A 356 37.06 5.01 -5.02
N LYS A 357 37.26 5.86 -6.04
CA LYS A 357 36.55 7.16 -6.15
C LYS A 357 36.04 7.44 -7.58
N PRO A 358 34.95 8.23 -7.71
CA PRO A 358 33.85 8.05 -8.66
C PRO A 358 34.11 8.55 -10.09
N ASP A 359 33.10 8.31 -10.92
CA ASP A 359 32.92 8.78 -12.30
C ASP A 359 33.21 10.29 -12.50
N GLU A 360 33.61 10.62 -13.71
CA GLU A 360 34.47 11.74 -14.14
C GLU A 360 34.17 13.16 -13.58
N ARG A 361 35.22 13.80 -13.03
CA ARG A 361 35.64 15.19 -13.34
C ARG A 361 37.08 15.40 -12.88
N ARG A 362 37.93 15.90 -13.79
CA ARG A 362 39.35 16.22 -13.56
C ARG A 362 39.54 16.91 -12.20
N ALA A 363 40.28 16.29 -11.28
CA ALA A 363 40.62 16.89 -10.00
C ALA A 363 42.00 17.57 -10.11
N VAL A 364 42.03 18.88 -9.89
CA VAL A 364 43.28 19.63 -9.71
C VAL A 364 43.76 19.36 -8.29
N LYS A 365 44.90 18.68 -8.12
CA LYS A 365 45.59 18.64 -6.83
C LYS A 365 46.64 19.75 -6.80
N ARG A 366 46.62 20.57 -5.73
CA ARG A 366 47.53 21.70 -5.59
C ARG A 366 48.89 21.24 -5.07
N ALA A 367 49.95 21.93 -5.49
CA ALA A 367 51.27 21.80 -4.90
C ALA A 367 51.18 22.12 -3.41
N GLY A 368 51.33 21.09 -2.57
CA GLY A 368 51.22 21.20 -1.11
C GLY A 368 50.33 20.14 -0.45
N ASP A 369 49.35 19.59 -1.18
CA ASP A 369 48.43 18.57 -0.63
C ASP A 369 49.05 17.15 -0.66
N ILE A 370 50.17 16.97 -1.37
CA ILE A 370 50.94 15.74 -1.43
C ILE A 370 52.42 16.08 -1.17
N PRO A 371 53.09 15.42 -0.23
CA PRO A 371 54.52 15.62 0.01
C PRO A 371 55.35 15.35 -1.25
N GLY A 372 56.10 16.34 -1.73
CA GLY A 372 56.99 16.23 -2.90
C GLY A 372 56.43 16.69 -4.24
N LEU A 373 55.28 17.38 -4.27
CA LEU A 373 54.70 17.93 -5.50
C LEU A 373 54.92 19.45 -5.59
N ASP A 374 55.75 19.90 -6.54
CA ASP A 374 56.21 21.30 -6.62
C ASP A 374 55.31 22.22 -7.43
N LYS A 375 54.35 21.66 -8.20
CA LYS A 375 53.39 22.38 -9.05
C LYS A 375 52.05 21.65 -9.08
N ASP A 376 50.97 22.40 -9.32
CA ASP A 376 49.64 21.83 -9.49
C ASP A 376 49.62 20.92 -10.72
N VAL A 377 49.18 19.66 -10.54
CA VAL A 377 49.15 18.68 -11.64
C VAL A 377 47.74 18.16 -11.83
N MET A 378 47.35 18.01 -13.09
CA MET A 378 46.13 17.33 -13.49
C MET A 378 46.41 15.84 -13.56
N ILE A 379 45.91 15.07 -12.59
CA ILE A 379 46.10 13.62 -12.56
C ILE A 379 44.89 12.96 -13.24
N GLN A 380 45.17 12.09 -14.20
CA GLN A 380 44.16 11.20 -14.80
C GLN A 380 43.95 10.01 -13.87
N ILE A 381 42.73 9.84 -13.38
CA ILE A 381 42.35 8.71 -12.53
C ILE A 381 41.88 7.55 -13.42
N PRO A 382 42.34 6.31 -13.20
CA PRO A 382 41.93 5.16 -14.01
C PRO A 382 40.42 4.89 -13.91
N ARG A 383 39.78 4.55 -15.03
CA ARG A 383 38.38 4.08 -15.06
C ARG A 383 38.27 2.67 -14.46
N ARG A 384 37.11 2.36 -13.87
CA ARG A 384 36.73 0.98 -13.54
C ARG A 384 36.84 0.12 -14.82
N PRO A 385 37.41 -1.10 -14.76
CA PRO A 385 37.36 -2.04 -15.88
C PRO A 385 35.91 -2.33 -16.24
N LYS A 386 35.60 -2.47 -17.54
CA LYS A 386 34.25 -2.84 -18.02
C LYS A 386 33.73 -4.15 -17.40
N ASP A 387 34.64 -5.00 -16.93
CA ASP A 387 34.36 -6.36 -16.44
C ASP A 387 34.39 -6.49 -14.91
N ALA A 388 34.51 -5.38 -14.17
CA ALA A 388 34.52 -5.42 -12.71
C ALA A 388 33.09 -5.59 -12.16
N LYS A 389 32.75 -6.84 -11.79
CA LYS A 389 31.52 -7.33 -11.13
C LYS A 389 30.69 -6.20 -10.49
N GLU A 390 29.43 -6.03 -10.90
CA GLU A 390 28.49 -4.93 -10.55
C GLU A 390 28.05 -4.94 -9.06
N ILE A 391 29.00 -5.01 -8.13
CA ILE A 391 28.75 -4.99 -6.68
C ILE A 391 28.48 -3.54 -6.23
N PRO A 392 27.45 -3.29 -5.40
CA PRO A 392 27.18 -1.98 -4.83
C PRO A 392 28.35 -1.44 -4.01
N ARG A 393 28.62 -0.14 -4.15
CA ARG A 393 29.74 0.52 -3.45
C ARG A 393 29.58 0.47 -1.93
N LYS A 394 28.38 0.70 -1.42
CA LYS A 394 28.09 0.67 0.03
C LYS A 394 28.51 -0.67 0.64
N THR A 395 28.28 -1.79 -0.06
CA THR A 395 28.70 -3.12 0.37
C THR A 395 30.22 -3.25 0.41
N ILE A 396 30.93 -2.75 -0.62
CA ILE A 396 32.40 -2.78 -0.64
C ILE A 396 32.99 -1.90 0.49
N ASP A 397 32.47 -0.69 0.65
CA ASP A 397 32.92 0.25 1.67
C ASP A 397 32.66 -0.33 3.08
N SER A 398 31.51 -0.98 3.30
CA SER A 398 31.20 -1.68 4.56
C SER A 398 32.15 -2.85 4.84
N LEU A 399 32.45 -3.70 3.84
CA LEU A 399 33.39 -4.80 3.99
C LEU A 399 34.81 -4.30 4.33
N LEU A 400 35.20 -3.14 3.82
CA LEU A 400 36.47 -2.49 4.14
C LEU A 400 36.48 -1.88 5.54
N GLU A 401 35.41 -1.20 5.94
CA GLU A 401 35.24 -0.68 7.30
C GLU A 401 35.28 -1.80 8.35
N THR A 402 34.74 -3.00 8.04
CA THR A 402 34.89 -4.17 8.91
C THR A 402 36.36 -4.54 9.11
N PHE A 403 37.23 -4.41 8.10
CA PHE A 403 38.66 -4.66 8.28
C PHE A 403 39.34 -3.64 9.17
N ASP A 404 39.06 -2.36 8.95
CA ASP A 404 39.64 -1.28 9.75
C ASP A 404 39.20 -1.43 11.21
N PHE A 405 37.92 -1.77 11.43
CA PHE A 405 37.39 -2.11 12.75
C PHE A 405 38.10 -3.32 13.40
N LEU A 406 38.33 -4.40 12.65
CA LEU A 406 39.03 -5.59 13.16
C LEU A 406 40.51 -5.30 13.49
N ASP A 407 41.18 -4.44 12.72
CA ASP A 407 42.56 -4.02 12.96
C ASP A 407 42.68 -3.07 14.16
N GLU A 408 41.76 -2.10 14.29
CA GLU A 408 41.65 -1.22 15.46
C GLU A 408 41.37 -2.02 16.74
N LEU A 409 40.52 -3.05 16.65
CA LEU A 409 40.24 -3.94 17.76
C LEU A 409 41.45 -4.74 18.21
N LYS A 410 42.20 -5.32 17.26
CA LYS A 410 43.48 -6.00 17.55
C LYS A 410 44.49 -5.05 18.21
N ALA A 411 44.50 -3.77 17.83
CA ALA A 411 45.36 -2.76 18.42
C ALA A 411 44.90 -2.28 19.81
N SER A 412 43.59 -2.35 20.10
CA SER A 412 42.99 -1.81 21.33
C SER A 412 43.28 -2.62 22.60
N GLY A 413 43.54 -3.93 22.48
CA GLY A 413 43.90 -4.80 23.61
C GLY A 413 42.81 -4.99 24.68
N VAL A 414 41.56 -4.63 24.39
CA VAL A 414 40.43 -4.67 25.34
C VAL A 414 39.78 -6.06 25.34
N THR A 415 39.84 -6.76 26.48
CA THR A 415 39.19 -8.07 26.67
C THR A 415 37.67 -7.96 26.71
N GLY A 416 36.96 -8.77 25.91
CA GLY A 416 35.49 -8.83 25.83
C GLY A 416 34.91 -8.32 24.51
N VAL A 417 35.70 -7.63 23.69
CA VAL A 417 35.28 -7.10 22.38
C VAL A 417 35.50 -8.11 21.24
N GLU A 418 36.19 -9.23 21.54
CA GLU A 418 36.49 -10.27 20.55
C GLU A 418 35.22 -10.97 20.04
N ASN A 419 34.15 -11.05 20.84
CA ASN A 419 32.88 -11.64 20.39
C ASN A 419 32.17 -10.75 19.34
N VAL A 420 32.22 -9.43 19.50
CA VAL A 420 31.65 -8.47 18.53
C VAL A 420 32.48 -8.47 17.25
N ALA A 421 33.80 -8.56 17.39
CA ALA A 421 34.74 -8.70 16.27
C ALA A 421 34.46 -9.96 15.43
N VAL A 422 34.20 -11.09 16.11
CA VAL A 422 33.88 -12.36 15.47
C VAL A 422 32.54 -12.29 14.72
N GLU A 423 31.52 -11.66 15.30
CA GLU A 423 30.20 -11.51 14.66
C GLU A 423 30.27 -10.65 13.40
N GLU A 424 30.93 -9.47 13.49
CA GLU A 424 31.16 -8.60 12.33
C GLU A 424 32.03 -9.28 11.26
N PHE A 425 33.03 -10.06 11.66
CA PHE A 425 33.86 -10.83 10.73
C PHE A 425 33.05 -11.92 10.00
N LEU A 426 32.25 -12.71 10.72
CA LEU A 426 31.42 -13.77 10.11
C LEU A 426 30.37 -13.20 9.17
N ARG A 427 29.76 -12.07 9.55
CA ARG A 427 28.82 -11.33 8.68
C ARG A 427 29.50 -10.88 7.39
N ALA A 428 30.66 -10.25 7.50
CA ALA A 428 31.42 -9.76 6.35
C ALA A 428 31.94 -10.91 5.47
N GLU A 429 32.39 -12.02 6.07
CA GLU A 429 32.79 -13.26 5.37
C GLU A 429 31.62 -13.86 4.60
N ALA A 430 30.41 -13.90 5.18
CA ALA A 430 29.21 -14.40 4.50
C ALA A 430 28.80 -13.52 3.31
N ILE A 431 28.87 -12.19 3.44
CA ILE A 431 28.61 -11.25 2.34
C ILE A 431 29.62 -11.47 1.20
N LEU A 432 30.92 -11.53 1.52
CA LEU A 432 31.98 -11.74 0.53
C LEU A 432 31.86 -13.10 -0.16
N SER A 433 31.57 -14.16 0.60
CA SER A 433 31.33 -15.50 0.08
C SER A 433 30.17 -15.51 -0.91
N GLY A 434 29.05 -14.87 -0.57
CA GLY A 434 27.92 -14.73 -1.49
C GLY A 434 28.28 -13.99 -2.78
N ILE A 435 29.04 -12.89 -2.69
CA ILE A 435 29.52 -12.15 -3.87
C ILE A 435 30.44 -12.99 -4.77
N GLN A 436 31.25 -13.86 -4.17
CA GLN A 436 32.18 -14.71 -4.89
C GLN A 436 31.46 -15.85 -5.60
N LYS A 437 30.45 -16.45 -4.96
CA LYS A 437 29.60 -17.50 -5.51
C LYS A 437 28.68 -16.98 -6.61
N ASP A 438 27.96 -15.88 -6.38
CA ASP A 438 27.10 -15.25 -7.39
C ASP A 438 27.51 -13.79 -7.69
N PRO A 439 28.48 -13.59 -8.61
CA PRO A 439 28.90 -12.27 -9.07
C PRO A 439 27.81 -11.40 -9.71
N GLY A 440 26.75 -12.03 -10.23
CA GLY A 440 25.62 -11.38 -10.91
C GLY A 440 24.43 -11.14 -9.98
N GLY A 441 24.48 -11.63 -8.74
CA GLY A 441 23.35 -11.68 -7.83
C GLY A 441 22.69 -10.34 -7.56
N TYR A 442 23.47 -9.25 -7.42
CA TYR A 442 22.92 -7.91 -7.22
C TYR A 442 22.12 -7.40 -8.43
N LYS A 443 22.60 -7.65 -9.65
CA LYS A 443 21.86 -7.29 -10.87
C LYS A 443 20.56 -8.09 -10.99
N LYS A 444 20.62 -9.38 -10.66
CA LYS A 444 19.45 -10.27 -10.63
C LYS A 444 18.45 -9.79 -9.59
N LEU A 445 18.91 -9.42 -8.40
CA LEU A 445 18.08 -8.88 -7.32
C LEU A 445 17.40 -7.59 -7.75
N THR A 446 18.14 -6.58 -8.26
CA THR A 446 17.54 -5.32 -8.73
C THR A 446 16.47 -5.57 -9.80
N LYS A 447 16.76 -6.43 -10.79
CA LYS A 447 15.79 -6.79 -11.84
C LYS A 447 14.54 -7.46 -11.24
N ASN A 448 14.69 -8.32 -10.25
CA ASN A 448 13.58 -9.01 -9.60
C ASN A 448 12.75 -8.05 -8.73
N LEU A 449 13.38 -7.15 -7.98
CA LEU A 449 12.69 -6.10 -7.21
C LEU A 449 11.93 -5.14 -8.12
N ASP A 450 12.53 -4.72 -9.24
CA ASP A 450 11.85 -3.89 -10.24
C ASP A 450 10.63 -4.60 -10.86
N LYS A 451 10.76 -5.90 -11.16
CA LYS A 451 9.62 -6.72 -11.61
C LYS A 451 8.51 -6.79 -10.56
N LEU A 452 8.87 -6.97 -9.28
CA LEU A 452 7.88 -6.97 -8.19
C LEU A 452 7.17 -5.62 -8.11
N ARG A 453 7.90 -4.49 -8.17
CA ARG A 453 7.32 -3.14 -8.21
C ARG A 453 6.38 -2.98 -9.41
N GLU A 454 6.78 -3.42 -10.60
CA GLU A 454 5.94 -3.37 -11.80
C GLU A 454 4.65 -4.20 -11.66
N LYS A 455 4.73 -5.39 -11.06
CA LYS A 455 3.54 -6.22 -10.78
C LYS A 455 2.58 -5.51 -9.82
N ILE A 456 3.09 -4.94 -8.72
CA ILE A 456 2.27 -4.17 -7.78
C ILE A 456 1.62 -2.95 -8.44
N ASP A 457 2.36 -2.23 -9.30
CA ASP A 457 1.85 -1.08 -10.04
C ASP A 457 0.78 -1.45 -11.08
N LYS A 458 0.82 -2.66 -11.64
CA LYS A 458 -0.26 -3.17 -12.50
C LYS A 458 -1.54 -3.38 -11.70
N ILE A 459 -1.46 -4.02 -10.53
CA ILE A 459 -2.61 -4.22 -9.61
C ILE A 459 -3.19 -2.89 -9.15
N SER A 460 -2.36 -1.85 -9.03
CA SER A 460 -2.76 -0.51 -8.57
C SER A 460 -3.61 0.28 -9.58
N LYS A 461 -3.87 -0.27 -10.79
CA LYS A 461 -4.59 0.43 -11.86
C LYS A 461 -5.99 -0.15 -12.08
N GLY A 462 -6.92 0.72 -12.49
CA GLY A 462 -8.28 0.31 -12.86
C GLY A 462 -9.12 -0.19 -11.68
N LYS A 463 -9.97 -1.20 -11.92
CA LYS A 463 -10.88 -1.76 -10.90
C LYS A 463 -10.17 -2.52 -9.78
N GLU A 464 -8.99 -3.07 -10.07
CA GLU A 464 -8.13 -3.76 -9.10
C GLU A 464 -7.47 -2.77 -8.11
N GLY A 465 -7.32 -1.51 -8.53
CA GLY A 465 -6.77 -0.41 -7.76
C GLY A 465 -7.52 -0.10 -6.46
N ALA A 466 -8.79 -0.48 -6.34
CA ALA A 466 -9.63 -0.16 -5.18
C ALA A 466 -9.39 -1.06 -3.96
N TYR A 467 -8.75 -2.23 -4.12
CA TYR A 467 -8.68 -3.26 -3.09
C TYR A 467 -7.27 -3.46 -2.54
N TYR A 468 -7.17 -3.87 -1.27
CA TYR A 468 -5.92 -4.17 -0.55
C TYR A 468 -4.87 -3.06 -0.67
N ILE A 469 -5.29 -1.80 -0.45
CA ILE A 469 -4.43 -0.62 -0.57
C ILE A 469 -3.28 -0.69 0.45
N GLU A 470 -3.58 -1.01 1.71
CA GLU A 470 -2.58 -1.05 2.78
C GLU A 470 -1.55 -2.16 2.58
N GLU A 471 -1.99 -3.36 2.19
CA GLU A 471 -1.10 -4.50 1.94
C GLU A 471 -0.18 -4.24 0.74
N ARG A 472 -0.65 -3.54 -0.28
CA ARG A 472 0.20 -3.11 -1.41
C ARG A 472 1.24 -2.09 -1.01
N LEU A 473 0.86 -1.10 -0.19
CA LEU A 473 1.80 -0.10 0.30
C LEU A 473 2.86 -0.74 1.18
N ARG A 474 2.44 -1.62 2.10
CA ARG A 474 3.36 -2.40 2.92
C ARG A 474 4.31 -3.25 2.09
N LEU A 475 3.82 -3.93 1.06
CA LEU A 475 4.67 -4.74 0.18
C LEU A 475 5.70 -3.89 -0.58
N LYS A 476 5.36 -2.64 -0.95
CA LYS A 476 6.32 -1.70 -1.53
C LYS A 476 7.39 -1.28 -0.50
N ASP A 477 6.98 -0.98 0.72
CA ASP A 477 7.90 -0.63 1.80
C ASP A 477 8.84 -1.81 2.11
N ASP A 478 8.32 -3.04 2.19
CA ASP A 478 9.11 -4.27 2.38
C ASP A 478 10.12 -4.48 1.22
N ILE A 479 9.77 -4.11 -0.02
CA ILE A 479 10.69 -4.19 -1.19
C ILE A 479 11.81 -3.17 -1.05
N ASP A 480 11.49 -1.94 -0.66
CA ASP A 480 12.47 -0.87 -0.45
C ASP A 480 13.41 -1.21 0.72
N GLU A 481 12.88 -1.79 1.80
CA GLU A 481 13.67 -2.29 2.93
C GLU A 481 14.61 -3.42 2.48
N LEU A 482 14.13 -4.40 1.70
CA LEU A 482 14.99 -5.46 1.17
C LEU A 482 16.10 -4.92 0.26
N GLU A 483 15.84 -3.91 -0.56
CA GLU A 483 16.86 -3.28 -1.41
C GLU A 483 18.01 -2.68 -0.57
N ASP A 484 17.66 -2.03 0.54
CA ASP A 484 18.64 -1.46 1.47
C ASP A 484 19.35 -2.54 2.30
N GLU A 485 18.62 -3.52 2.84
CA GLU A 485 19.17 -4.60 3.66
C GLU A 485 20.10 -5.52 2.86
N ALA A 486 19.80 -5.76 1.58
CA ALA A 486 20.60 -6.57 0.67
C ALA A 486 22.06 -6.12 0.59
N LEU A 487 22.33 -4.82 0.82
CA LEU A 487 23.68 -4.26 0.81
C LEU A 487 24.55 -4.76 1.97
N SER A 488 23.94 -5.31 3.02
CA SER A 488 24.59 -5.68 4.28
C SER A 488 24.34 -7.15 4.68
N MET A 489 23.84 -7.96 3.76
CA MET A 489 23.61 -9.39 3.94
C MET A 489 24.16 -10.20 2.76
N ASN A 490 24.19 -11.53 2.91
CA ASN A 490 24.54 -12.42 1.81
C ASN A 490 23.51 -12.28 0.66
N ILE A 491 24.01 -12.06 -0.57
CA ILE A 491 23.18 -11.87 -1.76
C ILE A 491 22.27 -13.06 -2.08
N GLU A 492 22.69 -14.29 -1.80
CA GLU A 492 21.86 -15.50 -1.97
C GLU A 492 20.65 -15.45 -1.03
N LYS A 493 20.85 -14.96 0.20
CA LYS A 493 19.77 -14.76 1.18
C LYS A 493 18.81 -13.67 0.72
N ALA A 494 19.32 -12.55 0.20
CA ALA A 494 18.48 -11.48 -0.32
C ALA A 494 17.62 -11.95 -1.51
N LEU A 495 18.20 -12.75 -2.43
CA LEU A 495 17.47 -13.34 -3.55
C LEU A 495 16.38 -14.34 -3.07
N ALA A 496 16.68 -15.13 -2.05
CA ALA A 496 15.69 -16.02 -1.43
C ALA A 496 14.53 -15.24 -0.79
N VAL A 497 14.82 -14.17 -0.04
CA VAL A 497 13.80 -13.29 0.55
C VAL A 497 12.94 -12.64 -0.54
N CYS A 498 13.57 -12.14 -1.62
CA CYS A 498 12.85 -11.58 -2.77
C CYS A 498 11.88 -12.60 -3.41
N THR A 499 12.29 -13.87 -3.50
CA THR A 499 11.48 -14.96 -4.06
C THR A 499 10.33 -15.32 -3.12
N ASP A 500 10.60 -15.32 -1.81
CA ASP A 500 9.59 -15.52 -0.76
C ASP A 500 8.54 -14.39 -0.74
N MET A 501 8.94 -13.14 -0.96
CA MET A 501 8.00 -12.01 -1.08
C MET A 501 7.07 -12.20 -2.28
N GLU A 502 7.60 -12.64 -3.42
CA GLU A 502 6.79 -12.94 -4.60
C GLU A 502 5.75 -14.04 -4.30
N ALA A 503 6.20 -15.17 -3.74
CA ALA A 503 5.37 -16.34 -3.52
C ALA A 503 4.38 -16.19 -2.36
N LYS A 504 4.82 -15.62 -1.23
CA LYS A 504 4.05 -15.60 0.04
C LYS A 504 3.27 -14.31 0.26
N GLN A 505 3.62 -13.22 -0.42
CA GLN A 505 2.94 -11.93 -0.24
C GLN A 505 2.25 -11.47 -1.52
N LEU A 506 2.97 -11.41 -2.65
CA LEU A 506 2.40 -10.89 -3.91
C LEU A 506 1.34 -11.81 -4.51
N HIS A 507 1.60 -13.11 -4.66
CA HIS A 507 0.61 -14.02 -5.26
C HIS A 507 -0.71 -14.12 -4.48
N PRO A 508 -0.71 -14.25 -3.13
CA PRO A 508 -1.96 -14.21 -2.35
C PRO A 508 -2.71 -12.88 -2.49
N LEU A 509 -1.99 -11.77 -2.60
CA LEU A 509 -2.55 -10.44 -2.80
C LEU A 509 -3.23 -10.32 -4.18
N GLU A 510 -2.56 -10.78 -5.25
CA GLU A 510 -3.14 -10.84 -6.60
C GLU A 510 -4.42 -11.70 -6.62
N GLU A 511 -4.41 -12.85 -5.95
CA GLU A 511 -5.58 -13.71 -5.83
C GLU A 511 -6.72 -13.01 -5.07
N GLY A 512 -6.41 -12.36 -3.95
CA GLY A 512 -7.36 -11.61 -3.12
C GLY A 512 -8.03 -10.47 -3.88
N VAL A 513 -7.25 -9.66 -4.61
CA VAL A 513 -7.76 -8.55 -5.43
C VAL A 513 -8.68 -9.07 -6.53
N ARG A 514 -8.33 -10.17 -7.20
CA ARG A 514 -9.17 -10.76 -8.25
C ARG A 514 -10.48 -11.31 -7.70
N LYS A 515 -10.45 -11.97 -6.54
CA LYS A 515 -11.67 -12.39 -5.83
C LYS A 515 -12.56 -11.20 -5.50
N ALA A 516 -11.98 -10.11 -5.00
CA ALA A 516 -12.69 -8.88 -4.70
C ALA A 516 -13.37 -8.31 -5.96
N VAL A 517 -12.64 -8.14 -7.07
CA VAL A 517 -13.23 -7.68 -8.33
C VAL A 517 -14.39 -8.58 -8.78
N LYS A 518 -14.24 -9.91 -8.70
CA LYS A 518 -15.31 -10.83 -9.12
C LYS A 518 -16.52 -10.78 -8.20
N ASN A 519 -16.31 -10.69 -6.89
CA ASN A 519 -17.38 -10.51 -5.92
C ASN A 519 -18.13 -9.19 -6.14
N ARG A 520 -17.41 -8.13 -6.50
CA ARG A 520 -18.03 -6.85 -6.86
C ARG A 520 -18.90 -6.96 -8.11
N GLU A 521 -18.44 -7.65 -9.16
CA GLU A 521 -19.26 -7.89 -10.35
C GLU A 521 -20.53 -8.70 -10.06
N LEU A 522 -20.41 -9.75 -9.23
CA LEU A 522 -21.56 -10.54 -8.81
C LEU A 522 -22.52 -9.69 -7.97
N PHE A 523 -22.01 -8.87 -7.06
CA PHE A 523 -22.80 -7.94 -6.28
C PHE A 523 -23.58 -6.97 -7.16
N ASP A 524 -22.92 -6.31 -8.13
CA ASP A 524 -23.56 -5.36 -9.03
C ASP A 524 -24.68 -6.03 -9.86
N SER A 525 -24.51 -7.30 -10.27
CA SER A 525 -25.57 -8.05 -10.95
C SER A 525 -26.80 -8.32 -10.07
N LYS A 526 -26.58 -8.57 -8.77
CA LYS A 526 -27.64 -8.78 -7.78
C LYS A 526 -28.36 -7.49 -7.45
N VAL A 527 -27.61 -6.38 -7.34
CA VAL A 527 -28.16 -5.02 -7.19
C VAL A 527 -29.13 -4.72 -8.31
N TYR A 528 -28.74 -4.97 -9.57
CA TYR A 528 -29.61 -4.75 -10.73
C TYR A 528 -30.92 -5.57 -10.66
N PHE A 529 -30.83 -6.82 -10.23
CA PHE A 529 -32.02 -7.67 -10.02
C PHE A 529 -32.95 -7.11 -8.94
N ILE A 530 -32.41 -6.75 -7.78
CA ILE A 530 -33.18 -6.19 -6.66
C ILE A 530 -33.86 -4.87 -7.05
N GLU A 531 -33.14 -3.97 -7.74
CA GLU A 531 -33.70 -2.70 -8.21
C GLU A 531 -34.86 -2.93 -9.18
N GLY A 532 -34.77 -3.94 -10.05
CA GLY A 532 -35.87 -4.36 -10.92
C GLY A 532 -37.12 -4.75 -10.14
N GLN A 533 -36.96 -5.58 -9.10
CA GLN A 533 -38.07 -6.00 -8.23
C GLN A 533 -38.65 -4.83 -7.40
N PHE A 534 -37.81 -3.89 -6.95
CA PHE A 534 -38.29 -2.69 -6.26
C PHE A 534 -39.15 -1.78 -7.15
N MET A 535 -39.00 -1.86 -8.48
CA MET A 535 -39.90 -1.16 -9.42
C MET A 535 -41.20 -1.94 -9.71
N GLU A 536 -41.21 -3.26 -9.49
CA GLU A 536 -42.40 -4.13 -9.62
C GLU A 536 -43.39 -3.91 -8.48
N ILE A 537 -42.90 -3.87 -7.23
CA ILE A 537 -43.73 -3.78 -6.02
C ILE A 537 -44.79 -2.65 -6.10
N PRO A 538 -44.44 -1.39 -6.45
CA PRO A 538 -45.44 -0.33 -6.53
C PRO A 538 -46.47 -0.56 -7.66
N LYS A 539 -46.08 -1.21 -8.76
CA LYS A 539 -47.01 -1.55 -9.85
C LYS A 539 -48.04 -2.58 -9.39
N LEU A 540 -47.58 -3.64 -8.71
CA LEU A 540 -48.46 -4.69 -8.17
C LEU A 540 -49.44 -4.12 -7.15
N LEU A 541 -48.96 -3.30 -6.21
CA LEU A 541 -49.84 -2.61 -5.25
C LEU A 541 -50.87 -1.72 -5.95
N SER A 542 -50.47 -0.94 -6.95
CA SER A 542 -51.39 -0.12 -7.73
C SER A 542 -52.48 -0.95 -8.43
N GLN A 543 -52.13 -2.11 -8.98
CA GLN A 543 -53.08 -3.04 -9.61
C GLN A 543 -54.04 -3.63 -8.58
N MET A 544 -53.56 -4.01 -7.39
CA MET A 544 -54.42 -4.50 -6.29
C MET A 544 -55.40 -3.43 -5.82
N GLY A 545 -54.97 -2.17 -5.74
CA GLY A 545 -55.84 -1.04 -5.40
C GLY A 545 -56.94 -0.80 -6.43
N LYS A 546 -56.70 -1.08 -7.72
CA LYS A 546 -57.74 -1.03 -8.76
C LYS A 546 -58.73 -2.19 -8.67
N ALA A 547 -58.28 -3.35 -8.20
CA ALA A 547 -59.10 -4.56 -8.13
C ALA A 547 -60.03 -4.61 -6.90
N ASP A 548 -59.69 -3.97 -5.78
CA ASP A 548 -60.58 -3.89 -4.59
C ASP A 548 -60.73 -2.45 -4.06
N PRO A 549 -61.95 -1.88 -4.03
CA PRO A 549 -62.24 -0.55 -3.48
C PRO A 549 -61.81 -0.34 -2.01
N LYS A 550 -61.74 -1.40 -1.19
CA LYS A 550 -61.27 -1.29 0.21
C LYS A 550 -59.76 -1.12 0.27
N LEU A 551 -59.00 -1.81 -0.59
CA LEU A 551 -57.56 -1.64 -0.74
C LEU A 551 -57.22 -0.34 -1.47
N ALA A 552 -58.07 0.12 -2.40
CA ALA A 552 -57.90 1.39 -3.11
C ALA A 552 -57.71 2.59 -2.17
N LYS A 553 -58.39 2.62 -1.01
CA LYS A 553 -58.23 3.70 -0.02
C LYS A 553 -56.89 3.64 0.69
N THR A 554 -56.45 2.44 1.07
CA THR A 554 -55.19 2.17 1.78
C THR A 554 -53.97 2.30 0.86
N ILE A 555 -54.15 1.99 -0.43
CA ILE A 555 -53.11 2.04 -1.44
C ILE A 555 -53.08 3.43 -2.11
N GLY A 556 -54.23 4.06 -2.33
CA GLY A 556 -54.31 5.42 -2.88
C GLY A 556 -53.69 6.49 -1.97
N SER A 557 -53.63 6.26 -0.65
CA SER A 557 -52.88 7.10 0.29
C SER A 557 -51.36 6.91 0.19
N LEU A 558 -50.89 5.84 -0.47
CA LEU A 558 -49.46 5.58 -0.71
C LEU A 558 -48.94 6.34 -1.92
N PHE A 559 -49.72 6.41 -3.00
CA PHE A 559 -49.27 6.98 -4.27
C PHE A 559 -49.62 8.47 -4.36
N ALA A 560 -48.67 9.34 -4.00
CA ALA A 560 -48.65 10.68 -4.58
C ALA A 560 -48.34 10.54 -6.10
N PRO A 561 -49.03 11.26 -7.01
CA PRO A 561 -48.91 11.04 -8.46
C PRO A 561 -47.49 11.18 -9.05
N ASP A 562 -46.59 11.92 -8.37
CA ASP A 562 -45.30 12.34 -8.94
C ASP A 562 -44.05 11.77 -8.24
N GLU A 563 -44.17 11.13 -7.07
CA GLU A 563 -43.01 10.85 -6.20
C GLU A 563 -42.56 9.38 -6.16
N ILE A 564 -43.42 8.43 -6.51
CA ILE A 564 -43.20 7.02 -6.17
C ILE A 564 -43.12 6.14 -7.42
N LYS A 565 -41.88 5.83 -7.83
CA LYS A 565 -41.57 4.90 -8.93
C LYS A 565 -40.85 3.62 -8.45
N GLN A 566 -40.43 3.58 -7.18
CA GLN A 566 -39.61 2.52 -6.60
C GLN A 566 -40.05 2.24 -5.15
N TYR A 567 -39.86 1.02 -4.67
CA TYR A 567 -40.09 0.66 -3.27
C TYR A 567 -39.05 1.29 -2.33
N HIS A 568 -39.50 1.83 -1.18
CA HIS A 568 -38.65 2.54 -0.20
C HIS A 568 -38.79 2.04 1.25
N GLY A 569 -39.50 0.93 1.50
CA GLY A 569 -39.75 0.43 2.86
C GLY A 569 -38.56 -0.31 3.50
N ASP A 570 -38.83 -1.18 4.47
CA ASP A 570 -37.81 -1.86 5.28
C ASP A 570 -36.79 -2.67 4.45
N LEU A 571 -37.20 -3.26 3.31
CA LEU A 571 -36.26 -3.97 2.43
C LEU A 571 -35.23 -3.03 1.78
N ASP A 572 -35.58 -1.75 1.56
CA ASP A 572 -34.68 -0.72 1.03
C ASP A 572 -33.59 -0.37 2.05
N LEU A 573 -33.86 -0.49 3.36
CA LEU A 573 -32.81 -0.31 4.38
C LEU A 573 -31.72 -1.37 4.27
N TYR A 574 -32.11 -2.64 4.13
CA TYR A 574 -31.15 -3.73 3.97
C TYR A 574 -30.40 -3.64 2.63
N PHE A 575 -31.05 -3.09 1.61
CA PHE A 575 -30.44 -2.82 0.32
C PHE A 575 -29.36 -1.75 0.40
N ASP A 576 -29.68 -0.62 1.03
CA ASP A 576 -28.73 0.48 1.27
C ASP A 576 -27.53 -0.03 2.08
N GLN A 577 -27.76 -0.78 3.18
CA GLN A 577 -26.68 -1.36 3.98
C GLN A 577 -25.74 -2.27 3.18
N ALA A 578 -26.29 -3.11 2.29
CA ALA A 578 -25.49 -3.96 1.43
C ALA A 578 -24.67 -3.13 0.43
N LYS A 579 -25.27 -2.09 -0.17
CA LYS A 579 -24.58 -1.17 -1.10
C LYS A 579 -23.47 -0.40 -0.40
N ASP A 580 -23.75 0.20 0.76
CA ASP A 580 -22.79 0.96 1.54
C ASP A 580 -21.59 0.08 1.91
N LEU A 581 -21.83 -1.16 2.37
CA LEU A 581 -20.76 -2.10 2.68
C LEU A 581 -19.94 -2.47 1.43
N ALA A 582 -20.60 -2.68 0.27
CA ALA A 582 -19.89 -3.02 -0.96
C ALA A 582 -19.07 -1.85 -1.53
N TYR A 583 -19.54 -0.62 -1.38
CA TYR A 583 -18.83 0.57 -1.89
C TYR A 583 -17.66 0.96 -1.00
N ASN A 584 -17.76 0.72 0.31
CA ASN A 584 -16.67 0.98 1.26
C ASN A 584 -15.73 -0.21 1.44
N ALA A 585 -15.97 -1.34 0.76
CA ALA A 585 -15.15 -2.53 0.92
C ALA A 585 -13.76 -2.32 0.30
N THR A 586 -12.74 -2.54 1.11
CA THR A 586 -11.33 -2.51 0.73
C THR A 586 -10.75 -3.91 0.58
N THR A 587 -11.43 -4.92 1.12
CA THR A 587 -10.99 -6.33 1.10
C THR A 587 -12.03 -7.26 0.51
N ASN A 588 -11.61 -8.47 0.12
CA ASN A 588 -12.52 -9.50 -0.38
C ASN A 588 -13.55 -9.94 0.67
N ASP A 589 -13.20 -9.95 1.95
CA ASP A 589 -14.08 -10.43 3.02
C ASP A 589 -15.27 -9.50 3.24
N GLU A 590 -15.05 -8.19 3.16
CA GLU A 590 -16.10 -7.17 3.23
C GLU A 590 -17.07 -7.29 2.04
N LEU A 591 -16.54 -7.51 0.84
CA LEU A 591 -17.38 -7.75 -0.35
C LEU A 591 -18.15 -9.07 -0.25
N ALA A 592 -17.53 -10.13 0.25
CA ALA A 592 -18.20 -11.42 0.46
C ALA A 592 -19.34 -11.29 1.47
N HIS A 593 -19.16 -10.47 2.52
CA HIS A 593 -20.22 -10.18 3.47
C HIS A 593 -21.35 -9.36 2.83
N SER A 594 -21.03 -8.33 2.04
CA SER A 594 -22.05 -7.58 1.29
C SER A 594 -22.82 -8.47 0.31
N LEU A 595 -22.13 -9.40 -0.36
CA LEU A 595 -22.75 -10.38 -1.25
C LEU A 595 -23.72 -11.32 -0.50
N ASP A 596 -23.39 -11.74 0.72
CA ASP A 596 -24.29 -12.52 1.59
C ASP A 596 -25.55 -11.73 1.94
N LEU A 597 -25.41 -10.43 2.28
CA LEU A 597 -26.54 -9.55 2.56
C LEU A 597 -27.43 -9.39 1.32
N ALA A 598 -26.85 -9.17 0.14
CA ALA A 598 -27.58 -9.09 -1.12
C ALA A 598 -28.30 -10.41 -1.44
N ASN A 599 -27.67 -11.56 -1.21
CA ASN A 599 -28.29 -12.89 -1.42
C ASN A 599 -29.51 -13.11 -0.52
N ARG A 600 -29.41 -12.75 0.76
CA ARG A 600 -30.57 -12.81 1.67
C ARG A 600 -31.69 -11.87 1.22
N LEU A 601 -31.32 -10.69 0.74
CA LEU A 601 -32.26 -9.68 0.28
C LEU A 601 -33.01 -10.14 -0.97
N ILE A 602 -32.32 -10.71 -1.97
CA ILE A 602 -32.94 -11.27 -3.18
C ILE A 602 -34.12 -12.19 -2.81
N PHE A 603 -33.88 -13.15 -1.91
CA PHE A 603 -34.93 -14.10 -1.53
C PHE A 603 -36.10 -13.41 -0.83
N ARG A 604 -35.82 -12.45 0.06
CA ARG A 604 -36.88 -11.69 0.75
C ARG A 604 -37.72 -10.88 -0.23
N VAL A 605 -37.08 -10.25 -1.21
CA VAL A 605 -37.74 -9.43 -2.22
C VAL A 605 -38.55 -10.28 -3.18
N ASP A 606 -38.00 -11.38 -3.69
CA ASP A 606 -38.72 -12.30 -4.57
C ASP A 606 -39.94 -12.92 -3.88
N ARG A 607 -39.79 -13.34 -2.62
CA ARG A 607 -40.91 -13.87 -1.85
C ARG A 607 -42.00 -12.82 -1.67
N PHE A 608 -41.60 -11.59 -1.36
CA PHE A 608 -42.53 -10.48 -1.19
C PHE A 608 -43.28 -10.14 -2.48
N VAL A 609 -42.60 -10.13 -3.63
CA VAL A 609 -43.22 -9.95 -4.95
C VAL A 609 -44.20 -11.09 -5.26
N LEU A 610 -43.81 -12.35 -5.04
CA LEU A 610 -44.69 -13.52 -5.24
C LEU A 610 -45.93 -13.50 -4.34
N GLU A 611 -45.79 -13.06 -3.09
CA GLU A 611 -46.93 -12.87 -2.18
C GLU A 611 -47.92 -11.83 -2.74
N LEU A 612 -47.43 -10.69 -3.25
CA LEU A 612 -48.26 -9.67 -3.88
C LEU A 612 -48.92 -10.15 -5.18
N GLU A 613 -48.20 -10.87 -6.04
CA GLU A 613 -48.76 -11.48 -7.26
C GLU A 613 -49.86 -12.49 -6.94
N GLY A 614 -49.65 -13.34 -5.93
CA GLY A 614 -50.64 -14.32 -5.47
C GLY A 614 -51.91 -13.64 -4.96
N GLN A 615 -51.76 -12.57 -4.18
CA GLN A 615 -52.87 -11.76 -3.67
C GLN A 615 -53.63 -11.05 -4.81
N LEU A 616 -52.91 -10.51 -5.81
CA LEU A 616 -53.51 -9.92 -7.00
C LEU A 616 -54.29 -10.96 -7.82
N SER A 617 -53.72 -12.16 -8.02
CA SER A 617 -54.38 -13.27 -8.71
C SER A 617 -55.68 -13.68 -8.00
N HIS A 618 -55.67 -13.73 -6.67
CA HIS A 618 -56.87 -13.98 -5.87
C HIS A 618 -57.95 -12.91 -6.12
N LEU A 619 -57.57 -11.62 -6.11
CA LEU A 619 -58.49 -10.53 -6.43
C LEU A 619 -59.08 -10.62 -7.85
N HIS A 620 -58.26 -10.97 -8.84
CA HIS A 620 -58.74 -11.17 -10.21
C HIS A 620 -59.74 -12.34 -10.30
N LYS A 621 -59.49 -13.45 -9.60
CA LYS A 621 -60.44 -14.57 -9.54
C LYS A 621 -61.78 -14.16 -8.93
N LEU A 622 -61.76 -13.37 -7.86
CA LEU A 622 -63.00 -12.83 -7.26
C LEU A 622 -63.76 -11.96 -8.24
N ALA A 623 -63.08 -11.06 -8.96
CA ALA A 623 -63.70 -10.22 -9.98
C ALA A 623 -64.32 -11.06 -11.12
N GLU A 624 -63.67 -12.15 -11.54
CA GLU A 624 -64.22 -13.08 -12.52
C GLU A 624 -65.45 -13.83 -12.01
N MET A 625 -65.44 -14.29 -10.75
CA MET A 625 -66.60 -14.93 -10.11
C MET A 625 -67.79 -13.97 -10.05
N GLU A 626 -67.53 -12.70 -9.70
CA GLU A 626 -68.56 -11.65 -9.70
C GLU A 626 -69.15 -11.42 -11.10
N ALA A 627 -68.29 -11.35 -12.12
CA ALA A 627 -68.71 -11.19 -13.52
C ALA A 627 -69.51 -12.38 -14.06
N LYS A 628 -69.22 -13.60 -13.57
CA LYS A 628 -69.96 -14.83 -13.89
C LYS A 628 -71.26 -14.99 -13.08
N GLY A 629 -71.55 -14.08 -12.15
CA GLY A 629 -72.75 -14.12 -11.29
C GLY A 629 -72.66 -15.14 -10.15
N GLU A 630 -71.46 -15.61 -9.82
CA GLU A 630 -71.22 -16.50 -8.70
C GLU A 630 -71.33 -15.74 -7.37
N LYS A 631 -71.83 -16.41 -6.33
CA LYS A 631 -72.14 -15.78 -5.04
C LYS A 631 -70.87 -15.68 -4.19
N ILE A 632 -70.28 -14.48 -4.08
CA ILE A 632 -69.11 -14.21 -3.25
C ILE A 632 -69.53 -14.12 -1.77
N THR A 633 -68.87 -14.88 -0.90
CA THR A 633 -69.08 -14.83 0.55
C THR A 633 -67.99 -14.03 1.27
N ASP A 634 -68.19 -13.69 2.54
CA ASP A 634 -67.18 -13.01 3.35
C ASP A 634 -65.91 -13.87 3.57
N ALA A 635 -65.99 -15.20 3.41
CA ALA A 635 -64.84 -16.09 3.51
C ALA A 635 -63.94 -16.06 2.26
N ASP A 636 -64.48 -15.61 1.12
CA ASP A 636 -63.75 -15.48 -0.15
C ASP A 636 -63.02 -14.14 -0.26
N ARG A 637 -63.28 -13.19 0.66
CA ARG A 637 -62.63 -11.87 0.70
C ARG A 637 -61.47 -11.88 1.68
N PHE A 638 -60.54 -10.93 1.52
CA PHE A 638 -59.46 -10.74 2.49
C PHE A 638 -60.02 -10.55 3.91
N SER A 639 -59.48 -11.36 4.82
CA SER A 639 -59.76 -11.30 6.25
C SER A 639 -59.32 -9.97 6.86
N ALA A 640 -59.82 -9.70 8.08
CA ALA A 640 -59.41 -8.51 8.83
C ALA A 640 -57.91 -8.52 9.18
N GLU A 641 -57.26 -9.68 9.25
CA GLU A 641 -55.83 -9.83 9.52
C GLU A 641 -54.99 -9.55 8.29
N GLU A 642 -55.41 -10.00 7.11
CA GLU A 642 -54.78 -9.68 5.83
C GLU A 642 -54.89 -8.17 5.52
N LEU A 643 -56.03 -7.54 5.82
CA LEU A 643 -56.19 -6.08 5.72
C LEU A 643 -55.28 -5.30 6.70
N LYS A 644 -54.91 -5.88 7.84
CA LYS A 644 -53.90 -5.28 8.74
C LYS A 644 -52.49 -5.39 8.17
N HIS A 645 -52.19 -6.45 7.43
CA HIS A 645 -50.89 -6.61 6.75
C HIS A 645 -50.67 -5.49 5.73
N PHE A 646 -51.66 -5.16 4.88
CA PHE A 646 -51.56 -4.03 3.96
C PHE A 646 -51.40 -2.67 4.65
N LYS A 647 -52.00 -2.47 5.83
CA LYS A 647 -51.77 -1.25 6.62
C LYS A 647 -50.35 -1.15 7.18
N LYS A 648 -49.77 -2.27 7.63
CA LYS A 648 -48.36 -2.29 8.05
C LYS A 648 -47.43 -1.96 6.88
N LEU A 649 -47.73 -2.50 5.71
CA LEU A 649 -47.02 -2.17 4.48
C LEU A 649 -47.15 -0.68 4.15
N GLU A 650 -48.34 -0.11 4.34
CA GLU A 650 -48.59 1.31 4.13
C GLU A 650 -47.70 2.19 5.05
N ASP A 651 -47.64 1.83 6.33
CA ASP A 651 -46.83 2.55 7.33
C ASP A 651 -45.32 2.43 7.06
N ASP A 652 -44.86 1.24 6.67
CA ASP A 652 -43.48 0.97 6.27
C ASP A 652 -43.08 1.87 5.09
N TYR A 653 -43.90 1.88 4.04
CA TYR A 653 -43.66 2.67 2.85
C TYR A 653 -43.59 4.18 3.14
N LYS A 654 -44.50 4.71 3.99
CA LYS A 654 -44.47 6.13 4.40
C LYS A 654 -43.20 6.51 5.14
N LYS A 655 -42.73 5.64 6.04
CA LYS A 655 -41.45 5.85 6.75
C LYS A 655 -40.28 5.86 5.77
N GLY A 656 -40.30 4.94 4.81
CA GLY A 656 -39.35 4.86 3.71
C GLY A 656 -39.20 6.15 2.91
N VAL A 657 -40.33 6.67 2.44
CA VAL A 657 -40.38 7.93 1.68
C VAL A 657 -39.87 9.11 2.50
N ALA A 658 -40.25 9.19 3.78
CA ALA A 658 -39.74 10.22 4.69
C ALA A 658 -38.20 10.14 4.84
N ARG A 659 -37.65 8.94 5.00
CA ARG A 659 -36.19 8.72 5.06
C ARG A 659 -35.49 9.21 3.79
N LYS A 660 -36.02 8.85 2.61
CA LYS A 660 -35.42 9.29 1.33
C LYS A 660 -35.45 10.81 1.17
N LYS A 661 -36.52 11.46 1.64
CA LYS A 661 -36.61 12.92 1.67
C LYS A 661 -35.55 13.52 2.58
N GLU A 662 -35.38 12.99 3.79
CA GLU A 662 -34.33 13.42 4.73
C GLU A 662 -32.91 13.22 4.15
N GLN A 663 -32.66 12.10 3.47
CA GLN A 663 -31.39 11.84 2.79
C GLN A 663 -31.12 12.86 1.67
N LYS A 664 -32.14 13.19 0.86
CA LYS A 664 -32.02 14.21 -0.19
C LYS A 664 -31.72 15.60 0.38
N GLU A 665 -32.42 15.99 1.45
CA GLU A 665 -32.18 17.25 2.15
C GLU A 665 -30.76 17.30 2.75
N ALA A 666 -30.27 16.18 3.31
CA ALA A 666 -28.90 16.08 3.82
C ALA A 666 -27.85 16.21 2.70
N LYS A 667 -28.08 15.58 1.54
CA LYS A 667 -27.21 15.71 0.36
C LYS A 667 -27.14 17.15 -0.14
N GLU A 668 -28.28 17.80 -0.29
CA GLU A 668 -28.35 19.21 -0.71
C GLU A 668 -27.61 20.13 0.28
N ALA A 669 -27.75 19.88 1.58
CA ALA A 669 -27.04 20.63 2.63
C ALA A 669 -25.52 20.40 2.61
N PHE A 670 -25.06 19.17 2.32
CA PHE A 670 -23.64 18.84 2.18
C PHE A 670 -23.04 19.56 0.97
N LEU A 671 -23.66 19.44 -0.21
CA LEU A 671 -23.18 20.08 -1.44
C LEU A 671 -23.17 21.61 -1.35
N ALA A 672 -24.17 22.20 -0.68
CA ALA A 672 -24.20 23.65 -0.46
C ALA A 672 -23.02 24.17 0.39
N LYS A 673 -22.41 23.30 1.21
CA LYS A 673 -21.25 23.65 2.03
C LYS A 673 -19.90 23.25 1.42
N SER A 674 -19.81 22.07 0.80
CA SER A 674 -18.55 21.55 0.26
C SER A 674 -18.07 22.34 -0.96
N GLY A 675 -18.99 22.76 -1.83
CA GLY A 675 -18.67 23.50 -3.07
C GLY A 675 -17.84 24.77 -2.83
N PRO A 676 -18.31 25.71 -1.99
CA PRO A 676 -17.55 26.93 -1.68
C PRO A 676 -16.16 26.68 -1.08
N LEU A 677 -16.01 25.66 -0.23
CA LEU A 677 -14.73 25.31 0.39
C LEU A 677 -13.73 24.78 -0.66
N LYS A 678 -14.21 23.98 -1.60
CA LYS A 678 -13.42 23.42 -2.70
C LYS A 678 -12.95 24.51 -3.65
N ASP A 679 -13.84 25.40 -4.07
CA ASP A 679 -13.50 26.53 -4.94
C ASP A 679 -12.42 27.43 -4.32
N GLU A 680 -12.50 27.64 -3.00
CA GLU A 680 -11.52 28.43 -2.27
C GLU A 680 -10.16 27.73 -2.12
N LEU A 681 -10.16 26.43 -1.77
CA LEU A 681 -8.93 25.63 -1.74
C LEU A 681 -8.26 25.55 -3.11
N ASP A 682 -9.06 25.48 -4.18
CA ASP A 682 -8.58 25.50 -5.56
C ASP A 682 -7.94 26.85 -5.90
N MET A 683 -8.57 27.96 -5.49
CA MET A 683 -7.98 29.29 -5.62
C MET A 683 -6.65 29.38 -4.85
N MET A 684 -6.59 28.93 -3.59
CA MET A 684 -5.40 28.99 -2.74
C MET A 684 -4.26 28.07 -3.22
N THR A 685 -4.57 26.98 -3.92
CA THR A 685 -3.59 26.02 -4.45
C THR A 685 -3.20 26.28 -5.92
N SER A 686 -3.96 27.10 -6.65
CA SER A 686 -3.69 27.46 -8.05
C SER A 686 -2.44 28.36 -8.18
N LYS A 687 -1.29 27.72 -8.38
CA LYS A 687 0.02 28.11 -8.97
C LYS A 687 0.55 29.57 -9.05
N ASP A 688 -0.18 30.65 -8.79
CA ASP A 688 0.28 31.99 -9.16
C ASP A 688 1.12 32.72 -8.11
N ILE A 689 1.07 32.36 -6.83
CA ILE A 689 1.93 33.00 -5.82
C ILE A 689 2.37 31.94 -4.79
N SER A 690 3.49 31.29 -5.06
CA SER A 690 4.15 30.43 -4.08
C SER A 690 4.54 31.27 -2.86
N ILE A 691 3.87 31.03 -1.73
CA ILE A 691 4.23 31.60 -0.42
C ILE A 691 5.71 31.32 -0.09
N LYS A 692 6.26 30.18 -0.55
CA LYS A 692 7.71 29.88 -0.46
C LYS A 692 8.57 30.87 -1.26
N ARG A 693 8.15 31.27 -2.47
CA ARG A 693 8.84 32.32 -3.25
C ARG A 693 8.75 33.66 -2.55
N ILE A 694 7.58 34.02 -2.02
CA ILE A 694 7.43 35.25 -1.21
C ILE A 694 8.41 35.19 -0.05
N LEU A 695 8.33 34.19 0.84
CA LEU A 695 9.18 34.05 2.03
C LEU A 695 10.70 34.04 1.72
N ALA A 696 11.12 33.46 0.59
CA ALA A 696 12.53 33.50 0.17
C ALA A 696 13.06 34.93 -0.10
N TYR A 697 12.17 35.88 -0.41
CA TYR A 697 12.53 37.29 -0.57
C TYR A 697 12.43 38.10 0.75
N TYR A 698 11.77 37.61 1.80
CA TYR A 698 11.63 38.29 3.10
C TYR A 698 12.61 37.77 4.14
N LYS A 699 13.88 38.20 4.08
CA LYS A 699 14.77 38.04 5.24
C LYS A 699 14.33 38.99 6.36
N GLY A 700 13.98 38.46 7.53
CA GLY A 700 13.78 39.23 8.77
C GLY A 700 12.35 39.41 9.29
N VAL A 701 11.33 38.71 8.74
CA VAL A 701 9.97 38.66 9.31
C VAL A 701 9.87 37.43 10.20
N GLU A 702 10.09 37.59 11.52
CA GLU A 702 10.23 36.48 12.48
C GLU A 702 8.93 35.72 12.82
N ARG A 703 7.76 36.14 12.31
CA ARG A 703 6.46 35.62 12.77
C ARG A 703 5.91 34.41 12.01
N VAL A 704 6.32 34.18 10.76
CA VAL A 704 5.89 33.01 10.00
C VAL A 704 7.06 32.06 9.92
N ASP A 705 7.00 31.00 10.73
CA ASP A 705 7.92 29.87 10.62
C ASP A 705 7.63 29.15 9.29
N PRO A 706 8.55 29.20 8.29
CA PRO A 706 8.33 28.55 7.00
C PRO A 706 8.22 27.03 7.11
N SER A 707 8.60 26.44 8.26
CA SER A 707 8.40 25.02 8.55
C SER A 707 6.99 24.69 9.08
N LYS A 708 6.18 25.68 9.45
CA LYS A 708 4.81 25.49 9.97
C LYS A 708 3.71 25.75 8.95
N PHE A 709 3.96 26.60 7.95
CA PHE A 709 2.98 26.84 6.89
C PHE A 709 3.10 25.75 5.82
N ASP A 710 2.39 24.64 6.03
CA ASP A 710 2.46 23.49 5.15
C ASP A 710 1.47 23.60 3.99
N THR A 711 1.98 23.93 2.81
CA THR A 711 1.22 23.90 1.56
C THR A 711 0.71 22.50 1.19
N SER A 712 1.28 21.45 1.79
CA SER A 712 0.82 20.07 1.64
C SER A 712 -0.52 19.88 2.37
N ARG A 713 -0.69 20.49 3.56
CA ARG A 713 -1.95 20.45 4.30
C ARG A 713 -3.14 21.04 3.54
N LEU A 714 -2.95 22.11 2.76
CA LEU A 714 -4.01 22.67 1.90
C LEU A 714 -4.42 21.70 0.77
N LYS A 715 -3.47 20.93 0.24
CA LYS A 715 -3.75 19.88 -0.75
C LYS A 715 -4.39 18.65 -0.10
N GLU A 716 -3.96 18.28 1.11
CA GLU A 716 -4.57 17.23 1.91
C GLU A 716 -6.02 17.57 2.25
N LEU A 717 -6.32 18.77 2.74
CA LEU A 717 -7.71 19.18 2.99
C LEU A 717 -8.58 19.14 1.73
N ARG A 718 -8.01 19.48 0.56
CA ARG A 718 -8.72 19.37 -0.72
C ARG A 718 -9.02 17.92 -1.06
N LEU A 719 -8.07 17.01 -0.83
CA LEU A 719 -8.25 15.57 -1.01
C LEU A 719 -9.28 15.05 0.01
N GLU A 720 -9.15 15.38 1.30
CA GLU A 720 -10.08 14.98 2.35
C GLU A 720 -11.53 15.44 2.06
N ILE A 721 -11.74 16.66 1.52
CA ILE A 721 -13.08 17.11 1.11
C ILE A 721 -13.58 16.36 -0.13
N ALA A 722 -12.71 16.06 -1.10
CA ALA A 722 -13.06 15.27 -2.28
C ALA A 722 -13.41 13.82 -1.90
N ASP A 723 -12.65 13.22 -1.00
CA ASP A 723 -12.88 11.89 -0.45
C ASP A 723 -14.18 11.88 0.37
N LEU A 724 -14.47 12.92 1.15
CA LEU A 724 -15.76 13.03 1.83
C LEU A 724 -16.93 13.16 0.85
N GLU A 725 -16.77 13.85 -0.27
CA GLU A 725 -17.80 13.96 -1.32
C GLU A 725 -18.04 12.61 -2.00
N GLU A 726 -16.98 11.91 -2.38
CA GLU A 726 -17.03 10.57 -2.99
C GLU A 726 -17.63 9.54 -2.02
N ASN A 727 -17.13 9.48 -0.78
CA ASN A 727 -17.66 8.61 0.26
C ASN A 727 -19.11 8.95 0.59
N SER A 728 -19.47 10.23 0.61
CA SER A 728 -20.84 10.65 0.92
C SER A 728 -21.83 10.25 -0.18
N ASP A 729 -21.42 10.30 -1.44
CA ASP A 729 -22.24 9.85 -2.56
C ASP A 729 -22.34 8.31 -2.63
N ALA A 730 -21.29 7.60 -2.18
CA ALA A 730 -21.22 6.15 -2.20
C ALA A 730 -21.96 5.47 -1.02
N SER A 731 -22.00 6.11 0.15
CA SER A 731 -22.52 5.51 1.40
C SER A 731 -23.78 6.17 1.97
N HIS A 732 -24.38 7.10 1.21
CA HIS A 732 -25.54 7.89 1.65
C HIS A 732 -25.37 8.62 3.01
N SER A 733 -24.13 8.76 3.50
CA SER A 733 -23.77 9.26 4.83
C SER A 733 -23.65 10.78 4.91
N HIS A 734 -24.39 11.51 4.07
CA HIS A 734 -24.33 12.98 3.96
C HIS A 734 -24.44 13.69 5.32
N LYS A 735 -25.24 13.16 6.25
CA LYS A 735 -25.42 13.75 7.58
C LYS A 735 -24.19 13.62 8.49
N GLU A 736 -23.49 12.48 8.43
CA GLU A 736 -22.28 12.23 9.21
C GLU A 736 -21.09 12.98 8.61
N ASN A 737 -20.98 12.97 7.28
CA ASN A 737 -19.93 13.71 6.56
C ASN A 737 -20.12 15.22 6.66
N LEU A 738 -21.34 15.73 6.85
CA LEU A 738 -21.58 17.15 7.15
C LEU A 738 -20.93 17.58 8.47
N ALA A 739 -20.82 16.68 9.46
CA ALA A 739 -20.12 17.00 10.71
C ALA A 739 -18.61 17.09 10.50
N LYS A 740 -18.03 16.10 9.80
CA LYS A 740 -16.60 16.10 9.42
C LYS A 740 -16.24 17.31 8.55
N LEU A 741 -17.11 17.69 7.60
CA LEU A 741 -16.92 18.87 6.75
C LEU A 741 -16.81 20.16 7.57
N LYS A 742 -17.55 20.29 8.69
CA LYS A 742 -17.42 21.45 9.61
C LYS A 742 -16.08 21.47 10.35
N GLU A 743 -15.51 20.31 10.67
CA GLU A 743 -14.19 20.21 11.27
C GLU A 743 -13.11 20.65 10.28
N LEU A 744 -13.22 20.22 9.01
CA LEU A 744 -12.33 20.66 7.93
C LEU A 744 -12.46 22.16 7.64
N GLU A 745 -13.68 22.70 7.67
CA GLU A 745 -13.95 24.15 7.58
C GLU A 745 -13.22 24.92 8.70
N SER A 746 -13.24 24.39 9.93
CA SER A 746 -12.54 25.00 11.07
C SER A 746 -11.01 24.99 10.91
N ALA A 747 -10.45 23.94 10.29
CA ALA A 747 -9.04 23.87 9.96
C ALA A 747 -8.64 24.88 8.87
N LEU A 748 -9.50 25.07 7.86
CA LEU A 748 -9.31 26.10 6.83
C LEU A 748 -9.36 27.51 7.43
N ASP A 749 -10.28 27.77 8.37
CA ASP A 749 -10.39 29.04 9.07
C ASP A 749 -9.15 29.40 9.90
N ALA A 750 -8.53 28.41 10.54
CA ALA A 750 -7.27 28.61 11.24
C ALA A 750 -6.16 29.09 10.29
N MET A 751 -6.05 28.48 9.10
CA MET A 751 -5.08 28.89 8.08
C MET A 751 -5.39 30.27 7.47
N ARG A 752 -6.67 30.62 7.28
CA ARG A 752 -7.07 31.99 6.87
C ARG A 752 -6.56 33.04 7.86
N SER A 753 -6.66 32.75 9.15
CA SER A 753 -6.17 33.64 10.22
C SER A 753 -4.66 33.87 10.13
N GLU A 754 -3.88 32.81 9.87
CA GLU A 754 -2.44 32.90 9.71
C GLU A 754 -2.02 33.69 8.46
N ILE A 755 -2.66 33.47 7.31
CA ILE A 755 -2.41 34.24 6.07
C ILE A 755 -2.74 35.72 6.27
N THR A 756 -3.84 36.00 6.98
CA THR A 756 -4.25 37.37 7.30
C THR A 756 -3.22 38.05 8.21
N GLY A 757 -2.72 37.37 9.24
CA GLY A 757 -1.64 37.87 10.09
C GLY A 757 -0.35 38.17 9.33
N PHE A 758 0.04 37.32 8.37
CA PHE A 758 1.20 37.55 7.51
C PHE A 758 1.06 38.80 6.63
N ARG A 759 -0.11 38.99 6.00
CA ARG A 759 -0.40 40.20 5.19
C ARG A 759 -0.34 41.48 6.02
N GLU A 760 -0.75 41.41 7.28
CA GLU A 760 -0.68 42.55 8.21
C GLU A 760 0.75 42.91 8.60
N ASP A 761 1.61 41.92 8.82
CA ASP A 761 3.01 42.16 9.18
C ASP A 761 3.82 42.70 7.99
N ILE A 762 3.55 42.25 6.75
CA ILE A 762 4.09 42.87 5.53
C ILE A 762 3.66 44.34 5.41
N ALA A 763 2.39 44.65 5.72
CA ALA A 763 1.87 46.01 5.62
C ALA A 763 2.53 46.98 6.62
N LYS A 764 2.88 46.52 7.83
CA LYS A 764 3.66 47.30 8.81
C LYS A 764 5.09 47.53 8.33
N ASP A 765 5.71 46.51 7.76
CA ASP A 765 7.06 46.61 7.22
C ASP A 765 7.15 47.60 6.05
N ILE A 766 6.14 47.66 5.18
CA ILE A 766 6.08 48.64 4.08
C ILE A 766 6.18 50.07 4.62
N SER A 767 5.56 50.38 5.77
CA SER A 767 5.71 51.68 6.42
C SER A 767 7.17 51.97 6.75
N LYS A 768 7.84 51.04 7.43
CA LYS A 768 9.24 51.22 7.86
C LYS A 768 10.21 51.41 6.67
N PHE A 769 10.07 50.59 5.63
CA PHE A 769 10.91 50.69 4.42
C PHE A 769 10.59 51.96 3.62
N SER A 770 9.31 52.35 3.54
CA SER A 770 8.90 53.61 2.94
C SER A 770 9.51 54.80 3.69
N ASP A 771 9.44 54.81 5.02
CA ASP A 771 9.98 55.89 5.86
C ASP A 771 11.50 56.02 5.70
N ASN A 772 12.22 54.89 5.61
CA ASN A 772 13.65 54.87 5.31
C ASN A 772 13.94 55.44 3.91
N CYS A 773 13.20 55.00 2.88
CA CYS A 773 13.35 55.51 1.51
C CYS A 773 13.13 57.03 1.45
N ILE A 774 12.05 57.52 2.08
CA ILE A 774 11.71 58.94 2.15
C ILE A 774 12.83 59.71 2.86
N THR A 775 13.29 59.21 4.01
CA THR A 775 14.37 59.86 4.78
C THR A 775 15.67 59.95 3.98
N CYS A 776 16.08 58.87 3.31
CA CYS A 776 17.28 58.86 2.47
C CYS A 776 17.15 59.81 1.27
N LEU A 777 15.97 59.86 0.63
CA LEU A 777 15.67 60.76 -0.47
C LEU A 777 15.70 62.24 -0.05
N GLU A 778 15.09 62.58 1.07
CA GLU A 778 15.07 63.94 1.60
C GLU A 778 16.48 64.43 1.97
N LYS A 779 17.28 63.55 2.60
CA LYS A 779 18.69 63.84 2.90
C LYS A 779 19.51 64.05 1.64
N ALA A 780 19.40 63.15 0.66
CA ALA A 780 20.10 63.25 -0.61
C ALA A 780 19.72 64.55 -1.35
N LYS A 781 18.43 64.85 -1.46
CA LYS A 781 17.92 66.07 -2.10
C LYS A 781 18.43 67.34 -1.42
N LYS A 782 18.33 67.41 -0.09
CA LYS A 782 18.80 68.58 0.67
C LYS A 782 20.29 68.82 0.49
N TYR A 783 21.10 67.76 0.42
CA TYR A 783 22.53 67.84 0.16
C TYR A 783 22.83 68.32 -1.27
N ILE A 784 22.16 67.75 -2.28
CA ILE A 784 22.31 68.13 -3.69
C ILE A 784 21.97 69.61 -3.87
N ASP A 785 20.83 70.06 -3.32
CA ASP A 785 20.32 71.41 -3.53
C ASP A 785 21.15 72.48 -2.79
N ASN A 786 21.73 72.17 -1.62
CA ASN A 786 22.40 73.17 -0.77
C ASN A 786 23.92 72.96 -0.64
N THR A 787 24.39 71.75 -0.36
CA THR A 787 25.81 71.52 -0.02
C THR A 787 26.67 71.40 -1.26
N PHE A 788 26.22 70.62 -2.26
CA PHE A 788 26.97 70.43 -3.50
C PHE A 788 27.08 71.72 -4.31
N VAL A 789 25.98 72.47 -4.44
CA VAL A 789 25.97 73.78 -5.10
C VAL A 789 26.91 74.77 -4.42
N ASN A 790 26.84 74.89 -3.09
CA ASN A 790 27.68 75.84 -2.35
C ASN A 790 29.16 75.44 -2.37
N ALA A 791 29.49 74.14 -2.35
CA ALA A 791 30.86 73.67 -2.45
C ALA A 791 31.49 73.98 -3.82
N VAL A 792 30.71 73.87 -4.90
CA VAL A 792 31.17 74.23 -6.25
C VAL A 792 31.29 75.76 -6.38
N ILE A 793 30.31 76.54 -5.91
CA ILE A 793 30.38 78.02 -5.90
C ILE A 793 31.60 78.50 -5.10
N GLY A 794 31.85 77.96 -3.91
CA GLY A 794 32.96 78.36 -3.06
C GLY A 794 34.36 78.05 -3.64
N LYS A 795 34.46 77.16 -4.63
CA LYS A 795 35.70 76.95 -5.41
C LYS A 795 35.80 77.93 -6.59
N GLN A 796 34.68 78.32 -7.20
CA GLN A 796 34.66 79.38 -8.21
C GLN A 796 35.06 80.74 -7.64
N ASP A 797 34.57 81.08 -6.43
CA ASP A 797 34.94 82.32 -5.75
C ASP A 797 36.45 82.40 -5.44
N LYS A 798 37.14 81.25 -5.41
CA LYS A 798 38.61 81.15 -5.26
C LYS A 798 39.37 81.23 -6.59
N GLY A 799 38.69 81.51 -7.69
CA GLY A 799 39.30 81.69 -9.03
C GLY A 799 39.56 80.40 -9.81
N GLU A 800 39.10 79.25 -9.32
CA GLU A 800 39.10 78.01 -10.10
C GLU A 800 37.87 78.00 -11.03
N GLU A 801 38.06 78.20 -12.34
CA GLU A 801 36.96 78.12 -13.33
C GLU A 801 36.50 76.68 -13.53
N VAL A 802 35.63 76.17 -12.64
CA VAL A 802 35.21 74.77 -12.69
C VAL A 802 33.88 74.54 -13.43
N VAL A 803 32.83 75.37 -13.29
CA VAL A 803 31.54 75.22 -14.05
C VAL A 803 30.67 76.50 -14.01
N ASP A 804 30.02 76.95 -15.11
CA ASP A 804 29.00 78.03 -15.07
C ASP A 804 27.85 77.76 -14.05
N VAL A 805 27.55 78.73 -13.18
CA VAL A 805 26.51 78.66 -12.13
C VAL A 805 25.13 78.36 -12.70
N ALA A 806 24.80 78.89 -13.89
CA ALA A 806 23.51 78.61 -14.53
C ALA A 806 23.41 77.17 -15.03
N ALA A 807 24.51 76.62 -15.57
CA ALA A 807 24.62 75.22 -15.97
C ALA A 807 24.57 74.28 -14.76
N LEU A 808 25.23 74.64 -13.65
CA LEU A 808 25.20 73.89 -12.40
C LEU A 808 23.78 73.82 -11.82
N ARG A 809 23.05 74.95 -11.79
CA ARG A 809 21.64 74.97 -11.33
C ARG A 809 20.72 74.11 -12.21
N LYS A 810 20.96 74.06 -13.52
CA LYS A 810 20.23 73.16 -14.44
C LYS A 810 20.59 71.68 -14.20
N PHE A 811 21.86 71.40 -13.90
CA PHE A 811 22.32 70.06 -13.57
C PHE A 811 21.74 69.56 -12.24
N THR A 812 21.77 70.38 -11.18
CA THR A 812 21.17 70.01 -9.89
C THR A 812 19.67 69.83 -9.97
N SER A 813 18.97 70.71 -10.69
CA SER A 813 17.52 70.55 -10.95
C SER A 813 17.21 69.24 -11.69
N SER A 814 18.06 68.86 -12.66
CA SER A 814 17.94 67.59 -13.39
C SER A 814 18.19 66.35 -12.51
N ILE A 815 18.98 66.48 -11.44
CA ILE A 815 19.30 65.38 -10.50
C ILE A 815 18.27 65.31 -9.37
N SER A 816 17.75 66.45 -8.89
CA SER A 816 16.80 66.50 -7.79
C SER A 816 15.36 66.20 -8.20
N GLN A 817 14.97 66.47 -9.45
CA GLN A 817 13.64 66.19 -9.99
C GLN A 817 13.25 64.70 -9.91
N PRO A 818 14.13 63.73 -10.24
CA PRO A 818 13.90 62.29 -10.03
C PRO A 818 13.70 61.83 -8.58
N LEU A 819 14.11 62.62 -7.59
CA LEU A 819 14.22 62.19 -6.18
C LEU A 819 13.00 62.60 -5.31
N ALA A 820 11.84 62.85 -5.92
CA ALA A 820 10.63 63.30 -5.21
C ALA A 820 9.56 62.20 -5.13
N LEU A 821 9.11 61.85 -3.92
CA LEU A 821 8.03 60.88 -3.66
C LEU A 821 6.86 61.52 -2.90
N ALA A 822 6.11 62.40 -3.57
CA ALA A 822 5.11 63.24 -2.92
C ALA A 822 3.89 62.48 -2.34
N GLU A 823 3.51 61.32 -2.88
CA GLU A 823 2.31 60.59 -2.42
C GLU A 823 2.57 59.18 -1.88
N LEU A 824 3.83 58.71 -1.88
CA LEU A 824 4.17 57.41 -1.32
C LEU A 824 3.72 57.26 0.15
N PRO A 825 3.99 58.23 1.06
CA PRO A 825 3.53 58.08 2.45
C PRO A 825 2.00 58.02 2.58
N LYS A 826 1.24 58.71 1.70
CA LYS A 826 -0.23 58.62 1.69
C LYS A 826 -0.71 57.23 1.27
N ASN A 827 -0.13 56.67 0.20
CA ASN A 827 -0.50 55.35 -0.28
C ASN A 827 -0.10 54.25 0.72
N VAL A 828 1.06 54.37 1.36
CA VAL A 828 1.55 53.43 2.38
C VAL A 828 0.68 53.45 3.63
N ALA A 829 0.21 54.62 4.07
CA ALA A 829 -0.75 54.73 5.18
C ALA A 829 -2.07 54.00 4.87
N VAL A 830 -2.59 54.11 3.64
CA VAL A 830 -3.79 53.38 3.21
C VAL A 830 -3.55 51.87 3.15
N ILE A 831 -2.36 51.42 2.72
CA ILE A 831 -1.99 50.00 2.65
C ILE A 831 -1.89 49.38 4.06
N ALA A 832 -1.35 50.13 5.02
CA ALA A 832 -1.15 49.71 6.41
C ALA A 832 -2.43 49.75 7.27
N ASP A 833 -3.43 50.54 6.87
CA ASP A 833 -4.69 50.69 7.61
C ASP A 833 -5.64 49.49 7.37
N LYS A 834 -5.88 48.72 8.44
CA LYS A 834 -6.77 47.55 8.42
C LYS A 834 -8.25 47.89 8.22
N SER A 835 -8.65 49.13 8.52
CA SER A 835 -10.05 49.57 8.38
C SER A 835 -10.43 49.89 6.93
N LYS A 836 -9.46 49.91 6.01
CA LYS A 836 -9.67 50.22 4.59
C LYS A 836 -10.01 48.97 3.78
N ASP A 837 -10.94 49.12 2.84
CA ASP A 837 -11.40 48.02 1.98
C ASP A 837 -10.26 47.48 1.10
N LEU A 838 -10.33 46.18 0.76
CA LEU A 838 -9.32 45.50 -0.04
C LEU A 838 -9.13 46.17 -1.41
N LYS A 839 -10.21 46.70 -2.02
CA LYS A 839 -10.13 47.43 -3.29
C LYS A 839 -9.33 48.73 -3.15
N GLU A 840 -9.53 49.46 -2.06
CA GLU A 840 -8.79 50.70 -1.78
C GLU A 840 -7.31 50.42 -1.51
N ARG A 841 -7.02 49.36 -0.74
CA ARG A 841 -5.65 48.92 -0.46
C ARG A 841 -4.92 48.44 -1.71
N LYS A 842 -5.59 47.68 -2.59
CA LYS A 842 -5.03 47.26 -3.90
C LYS A 842 -4.74 48.46 -4.82
N LYS A 843 -5.63 49.45 -4.87
CA LYS A 843 -5.43 50.68 -5.63
C LYS A 843 -4.25 51.51 -5.08
N ALA A 844 -4.15 51.64 -3.76
CA ALA A 844 -3.03 52.33 -3.11
C ALA A 844 -1.70 51.62 -3.37
N ARG A 845 -1.67 50.28 -3.34
CA ARG A 845 -0.51 49.44 -3.70
C ARG A 845 -0.05 49.70 -5.14
N GLU A 846 -0.97 49.71 -6.10
CA GLU A 846 -0.64 49.99 -7.50
C GLU A 846 -0.12 51.42 -7.69
N ASN A 847 -0.72 52.40 -7.01
CA ASN A 847 -0.24 53.78 -7.04
C ASN A 847 1.15 53.92 -6.42
N ALA A 848 1.44 53.22 -5.32
CA ALA A 848 2.77 53.17 -4.73
C ALA A 848 3.80 52.55 -5.70
N LEU A 849 3.47 51.42 -6.35
CA LEU A 849 4.34 50.80 -7.37
C LEU A 849 4.59 51.73 -8.58
N ARG A 850 3.58 52.50 -9.00
CA ARG A 850 3.72 53.51 -10.07
C ARG A 850 4.66 54.66 -9.70
N GLN A 851 4.96 54.87 -8.42
CA GLN A 851 5.93 55.86 -7.96
C GLN A 851 7.32 55.25 -7.74
N VAL A 852 7.38 54.04 -7.17
CA VAL A 852 8.64 53.36 -6.84
C VAL A 852 9.37 52.88 -8.11
N ARG A 853 8.68 52.26 -9.06
CA ARG A 853 9.29 51.68 -10.27
C ARG A 853 10.00 52.70 -11.16
N PRO A 854 9.39 53.86 -11.51
CA PRO A 854 10.08 54.87 -12.29
C PRO A 854 11.32 55.40 -11.59
N LEU A 855 11.31 55.49 -10.26
CA LEU A 855 12.42 56.01 -9.48
C LEU A 855 13.60 55.01 -9.44
N ILE A 856 13.33 53.71 -9.30
CA ILE A 856 14.35 52.66 -9.47
C ILE A 856 14.96 52.73 -10.88
N ALA A 857 14.11 52.78 -11.91
CA ALA A 857 14.57 52.84 -13.29
C ALA A 857 15.39 54.11 -13.60
N GLN A 858 15.05 55.24 -12.98
CA GLN A 858 15.77 56.50 -13.13
C GLN A 858 17.10 56.52 -12.36
N LEU A 859 17.17 55.95 -11.16
CA LEU A 859 18.43 55.76 -10.44
C LEU A 859 19.40 54.88 -11.25
N ASP A 860 18.87 53.86 -11.94
CA ASP A 860 19.69 52.95 -12.75
C ASP A 860 20.16 53.58 -14.07
N ASN A 861 19.34 54.41 -14.73
CA ASN A 861 19.58 54.84 -16.11
C ASN A 861 19.85 56.34 -16.32
N SER A 862 19.64 57.20 -15.33
CA SER A 862 19.84 58.65 -15.49
C SER A 862 21.32 58.99 -15.56
N LYS A 863 21.79 59.43 -16.73
CA LYS A 863 23.17 59.87 -16.94
C LYS A 863 23.59 60.99 -15.99
N ALA A 864 22.68 61.91 -15.64
CA ALA A 864 22.97 62.99 -14.71
C ALA A 864 23.22 62.47 -13.28
N ILE A 865 22.43 61.49 -12.82
CA ILE A 865 22.60 60.85 -11.51
C ILE A 865 23.88 60.01 -11.49
N GLN A 866 24.15 59.23 -12.53
CA GLN A 866 25.39 58.45 -12.64
C GLN A 866 26.65 59.33 -12.66
N LEU A 867 26.60 60.47 -13.36
CA LEU A 867 27.69 61.45 -13.37
C LEU A 867 27.86 62.10 -12.01
N TYR A 868 26.77 62.42 -11.32
CA TYR A 868 26.78 62.95 -9.97
C TYR A 868 27.39 61.96 -8.97
N MET A 869 27.02 60.67 -9.01
CA MET A 869 27.59 59.61 -8.18
C MET A 869 29.10 59.37 -8.41
N ARG A 870 29.63 59.84 -9.55
CA ARG A 870 31.04 59.71 -9.94
C ARG A 870 31.82 61.03 -9.80
N HIS A 871 31.20 62.10 -9.30
CA HIS A 871 31.81 63.43 -9.31
C HIS A 871 32.88 63.54 -8.20
N PRO A 872 34.07 64.10 -8.46
CA PRO A 872 35.13 64.23 -7.44
C PRO A 872 34.82 65.23 -6.31
N PHE A 873 33.65 65.89 -6.34
CA PHE A 873 33.14 66.74 -5.25
C PHE A 873 31.88 66.16 -4.60
N SER A 874 31.44 64.96 -5.02
CA SER A 874 30.38 64.22 -4.37
C SER A 874 30.97 63.31 -3.30
N ASP A 875 31.55 63.90 -2.26
CA ASP A 875 31.76 63.15 -1.00
C ASP A 875 30.39 62.98 -0.33
N LEU A 876 29.48 62.25 -0.97
CA LEU A 876 28.19 61.94 -0.41
C LEU A 876 28.35 60.79 0.58
N PRO A 877 27.81 60.89 1.81
CA PRO A 877 27.52 59.72 2.62
C PRO A 877 26.64 58.76 1.80
N ASN A 878 26.77 57.45 2.06
CA ASN A 878 26.19 56.30 1.37
C ASN A 878 24.67 56.34 1.00
N ASP A 879 23.93 57.41 1.23
CA ASP A 879 22.46 57.48 1.21
C ASP A 879 21.83 57.17 -0.16
N LEU A 880 22.36 57.66 -1.30
CA LEU A 880 21.85 57.29 -2.64
C LEU A 880 22.18 55.83 -3.03
N ASN A 881 23.30 55.30 -2.53
CA ASN A 881 23.67 53.89 -2.72
C ASN A 881 22.82 52.96 -1.82
N ILE A 882 22.42 53.41 -0.63
CA ILE A 882 21.51 52.71 0.30
C ILE A 882 20.07 52.75 -0.22
N LEU A 883 19.66 53.86 -0.83
CA LEU A 883 18.30 54.08 -1.32
C LEU A 883 17.88 53.04 -2.37
N ARG A 884 18.77 52.64 -3.28
CA ARG A 884 18.43 51.69 -4.35
C ARG A 884 18.01 50.30 -3.79
N PRO A 885 18.81 49.63 -2.94
CA PRO A 885 18.39 48.40 -2.26
C PRO A 885 17.06 48.54 -1.51
N GLU A 886 16.85 49.64 -0.78
CA GLU A 886 15.63 49.89 0.00
C GLU A 886 14.39 50.02 -0.90
N LEU A 887 14.50 50.71 -2.05
CA LEU A 887 13.40 50.83 -3.02
C LEU A 887 13.08 49.50 -3.70
N VAL A 888 14.09 48.69 -4.03
CA VAL A 888 13.88 47.34 -4.59
C VAL A 888 13.18 46.45 -3.56
N GLN A 889 13.58 46.53 -2.28
CA GLN A 889 12.87 45.83 -1.21
C GLN A 889 11.43 46.33 -1.07
N LEU A 890 11.20 47.63 -1.11
CA LEU A 890 9.84 48.20 -1.07
C LEU A 890 8.99 47.75 -2.26
N GLU A 891 9.54 47.67 -3.48
CA GLU A 891 8.85 47.14 -4.66
C GLU A 891 8.44 45.67 -4.46
N VAL A 892 9.37 44.83 -4.03
CA VAL A 892 9.10 43.41 -3.75
C VAL A 892 8.00 43.26 -2.69
N LYS A 893 8.04 44.10 -1.64
CA LYS A 893 7.02 44.10 -0.59
C LYS A 893 5.64 44.50 -1.08
N LEU A 894 5.58 45.57 -1.87
CA LEU A 894 4.34 46.02 -2.51
C LEU A 894 3.78 44.97 -3.47
N LEU A 895 4.62 44.25 -4.22
CA LEU A 895 4.18 43.18 -5.13
C LEU A 895 3.63 41.95 -4.40
N SER A 896 4.12 41.67 -3.20
CA SER A 896 3.68 40.50 -2.43
C SER A 896 2.31 40.69 -1.77
N LEU A 897 1.88 41.93 -1.54
CA LEU A 897 0.47 42.26 -1.26
C LEU A 897 -0.44 42.11 -2.50
N GLY A 898 0.13 41.62 -3.61
CA GLY A 898 -0.47 41.20 -4.87
C GLY A 898 -1.65 40.24 -4.72
N GLY A 899 -1.33 39.12 -4.06
CA GLY A 899 -2.13 37.91 -3.94
C GLY A 899 -3.21 37.95 -2.90
#